data_AF-A0A845RH39-F1
#
_entry.id   AF-A0A845RH39-F1
#
_cell.length_a   1.000
_cell.length_b   1.000
_cell.length_c   1.000
_cell.angle_alpha   90.00
_cell.angle_beta   90.00
_cell.angle_gamma   90.00
#
_symmetry.space_group_name_H-M   'P 1'
#
loop_
_entity.id
_entity.type
_entity.pdbx_description
1 polymer ?
#
loop_
_entity_poly.entity_id
_entity_poly.type
_entity_poly.pdbx_seq_one_letter_code
_entity_poly.pdbx_strand_id
1 'polypeptide(L)'
;MAKKILSYLLILFVTAAAAWSVFGGYIIQVLNPDAVSRRQSLGAVCLDPRGNVYCLQNTGGRLLLIGVDDTGQRFLEKALFEEDEQERLAMDLYAAETGSLLVASAAVDPLTERICSIAMDAFYENGTHAGRLFELACDQSAEQALSGGVRFSSVSEAGGEILFGLFTGGAAGRRVIELYTAAEGSFETARKVAEYQDNGYTGFLALDSRTAIAASPGRLSLLSADNAREIAVDDRLLPGRFWRQGDGGTVFQDMASGDLYLADPVNMTAYPCARGETVVYEESGLRLRQFDLVSVNPSLRIVGVIRTPMGGDLYTGGSSYMDYTGSAEQRGFNLQIFWVAAIILGVLLVTTFLWDVYVDFLKMRVSIVFKQTITIILSMAAMTGLLIQLVFAQSLEQTLTWHYRERLFAAAQTAEAAIRAGQGQALWDELEKGSVLHEGGGSAEIPLRYDLLREANGSWRVELSSAHGMEGVLLQHLPLRDKQAAIAVSVPEVAALAEGGVVYVDTYEQLGPQFYLFARLPEGRLLSVSSSAVGMQRTIDLFLRDIALVLSVGGAVMLLVLLVVQWFVVRGLRRLKRGVDAVSAGNYAVHTEICSGDEVEDLSRAFNTMTGIIRRQVASLAGVNKTVLRFVPENLLRLIGAHSLEEIDKTAFVKADMTTLLVRFAFPDGAPQTADALFSAINRVIERIAPLVSANGGTVYDFRHDGFHAVFSGEPADAVRCAIQIREAQSALNAALDITGRVDIRAAIVSGEVLLGIIGDEQRMSPTAVSDAMDTARRMMELCWDSSLYIICTGQVFERIEGYRSRFVGLADLGDHRERLFDLYDGDPYSLLKHKQSYAKVYHRAVDAFYQQRYEPARALFMQILQASLEDGVSRNYMYWADRYCTQGCSDPVYRIFEG
;
A
#
# COMPACT_ATOMS: atom_id res chain seq x y z
N MET A 1 23.46 -7.95 1.32
CA MET A 1 23.34 -8.24 -0.12
C MET A 1 22.03 -8.97 -0.46
N ALA A 2 21.70 -10.10 0.18
CA ALA A 2 20.48 -10.89 -0.11
C ALA A 2 19.16 -10.08 -0.14
N LYS A 3 18.94 -9.15 0.80
CA LYS A 3 17.74 -8.29 0.82
C LYS A 3 17.60 -7.36 -0.41
N LYS A 4 18.72 -6.91 -0.98
CA LYS A 4 18.73 -6.06 -2.19
C LYS A 4 18.41 -6.87 -3.45
N ILE A 5 18.89 -8.11 -3.51
CA ILE A 5 18.63 -9.04 -4.62
C ILE A 5 17.16 -9.48 -4.60
N LEU A 6 16.63 -9.85 -3.42
CA LEU A 6 15.24 -10.27 -3.28
C LEU A 6 14.26 -9.14 -3.67
N SER A 7 14.54 -7.90 -3.28
CA SER A 7 13.70 -6.74 -3.65
C SER A 7 13.78 -6.43 -5.15
N TYR A 8 14.95 -6.56 -5.78
CA TYR A 8 15.07 -6.40 -7.23
C TYR A 8 14.26 -7.46 -7.98
N LEU A 9 14.37 -8.73 -7.60
CA LEU A 9 13.61 -9.83 -8.20
C LEU A 9 12.10 -9.65 -8.03
N LEU A 10 11.66 -9.16 -6.87
CA LEU A 10 10.25 -8.89 -6.62
C LEU A 10 9.72 -7.77 -7.52
N ILE A 11 10.45 -6.65 -7.62
CA ILE A 11 10.06 -5.52 -8.48
C ILE A 11 10.09 -5.95 -9.95
N LEU A 12 11.08 -6.75 -10.36
CA LEU A 12 11.18 -7.32 -11.71
C LEU A 12 9.95 -8.17 -12.03
N PHE A 13 9.53 -9.01 -11.09
CA PHE A 13 8.35 -9.85 -11.28
C PHE A 13 7.08 -9.01 -11.46
N VAL A 14 6.96 -7.91 -10.71
CA VAL A 14 5.80 -7.02 -10.78
C VAL A 14 5.75 -6.24 -12.08
N THR A 15 6.87 -5.63 -12.47
CA THR A 15 6.97 -4.88 -13.74
C THR A 15 6.81 -5.80 -14.93
N ALA A 16 7.36 -7.02 -14.87
CA ALA A 16 7.16 -8.04 -15.89
C ALA A 16 5.70 -8.48 -15.98
N ALA A 17 5.01 -8.69 -14.85
CA ALA A 17 3.60 -9.05 -14.84
C ALA A 17 2.70 -7.93 -15.40
N ALA A 18 2.98 -6.66 -15.05
CA ALA A 18 2.26 -5.52 -15.59
C ALA A 18 2.53 -5.32 -17.09
N ALA A 19 3.77 -5.51 -17.54
CA ALA A 19 4.09 -5.48 -18.97
C ALA A 19 3.44 -6.65 -19.71
N TRP A 20 3.36 -7.83 -19.10
CA TRP A 20 2.64 -8.96 -19.65
C TRP A 20 1.13 -8.70 -19.75
N SER A 21 0.51 -8.03 -18.77
CA SER A 21 -0.92 -7.71 -18.87
C SER A 21 -1.23 -6.70 -19.98
N VAL A 22 -0.31 -5.77 -20.27
CA VAL A 22 -0.50 -4.73 -21.29
C VAL A 22 -0.08 -5.20 -22.68
N PHE A 23 1.04 -5.92 -22.77
CA PHE A 23 1.68 -6.28 -24.04
C PHE A 23 1.68 -7.79 -24.32
N GLY A 24 1.11 -8.62 -23.45
CA GLY A 24 1.13 -10.08 -23.59
C GLY A 24 0.51 -10.56 -24.90
N GLY A 25 -0.62 -9.98 -25.30
CA GLY A 25 -1.24 -10.27 -26.60
C GLY A 25 -0.33 -9.93 -27.78
N TYR A 26 0.35 -8.79 -27.72
CA TYR A 26 1.33 -8.38 -28.74
C TYR A 26 2.55 -9.31 -28.76
N ILE A 27 3.10 -9.65 -27.60
CA ILE A 27 4.27 -10.54 -27.49
C ILE A 27 3.96 -11.93 -28.06
N ILE A 28 2.77 -12.48 -27.76
CA ILE A 28 2.30 -13.76 -28.30
C ILE A 28 2.12 -13.68 -29.82
N GLN A 29 1.49 -12.60 -30.32
CA GLN A 29 1.28 -12.36 -31.75
C GLN A 29 2.60 -12.30 -32.54
N VAL A 30 3.65 -11.70 -31.97
CA VAL A 30 4.97 -11.59 -32.60
C VAL A 30 5.75 -12.90 -32.56
N LEU A 31 5.63 -13.67 -31.46
CA LEU A 31 6.36 -14.93 -31.27
C LEU A 31 5.69 -16.13 -31.96
N ASN A 32 4.40 -16.05 -32.26
CA ASN A 32 3.62 -17.11 -32.89
C ASN A 32 2.74 -16.59 -34.04
N PRO A 33 3.34 -16.23 -35.19
CA PRO A 33 2.61 -15.65 -36.33
C PRO A 33 1.58 -16.61 -36.95
N ASP A 34 1.80 -17.93 -36.86
CA ASP A 34 0.89 -18.95 -37.40
C ASP A 34 -0.48 -19.02 -36.69
N ALA A 35 -0.55 -18.53 -35.44
CA ALA A 35 -1.82 -18.44 -34.70
C ALA A 35 -2.68 -17.23 -35.13
N VAL A 36 -2.04 -16.23 -35.73
CA VAL A 36 -2.66 -14.94 -36.12
C VAL A 36 -3.10 -15.00 -37.57
N SER A 37 -2.37 -15.71 -38.44
CA SER A 37 -2.72 -15.94 -39.84
C SER A 37 -4.06 -16.66 -39.99
N ARG A 38 -4.43 -17.53 -39.04
CA ARG A 38 -5.78 -18.12 -38.96
C ARG A 38 -6.89 -17.06 -38.86
N ARG A 39 -6.65 -15.88 -38.26
CA ARG A 39 -7.68 -14.85 -38.01
C ARG A 39 -7.97 -13.94 -39.21
N GLN A 40 -7.27 -14.12 -40.33
CA GLN A 40 -7.38 -13.26 -41.51
C GLN A 40 -7.84 -14.08 -42.72
N SER A 41 -8.96 -13.71 -43.35
CA SER A 41 -9.45 -14.39 -44.56
C SER A 41 -9.90 -13.40 -45.63
N LEU A 42 -9.61 -13.72 -46.90
CA LEU A 42 -10.01 -12.87 -48.02
C LEU A 42 -11.53 -12.95 -48.21
N GLY A 43 -12.21 -11.81 -48.28
CA GLY A 43 -13.66 -11.66 -48.37
C GLY A 43 -14.18 -11.65 -49.81
N ALA A 44 -13.75 -10.66 -50.58
CA ALA A 44 -14.18 -10.41 -51.95
C ALA A 44 -13.03 -9.82 -52.78
N VAL A 45 -13.14 -9.90 -54.11
CA VAL A 45 -12.14 -9.37 -55.05
C VAL A 45 -12.85 -8.78 -56.27
N CYS A 46 -12.32 -7.68 -56.80
CA CYS A 46 -12.75 -7.10 -58.06
C CYS A 46 -11.56 -6.54 -58.85
N LEU A 47 -11.81 -6.23 -60.12
CA LEU A 47 -10.87 -5.59 -61.04
C LEU A 47 -11.48 -4.28 -61.51
N ASP A 48 -10.68 -3.22 -61.53
CA ASP A 48 -11.07 -1.98 -62.21
C ASP A 48 -10.86 -2.09 -63.74
N PRO A 49 -11.35 -1.12 -64.53
CA PRO A 49 -11.12 -1.11 -65.98
C PRO A 49 -9.64 -0.96 -66.38
N ARG A 50 -8.78 -0.45 -65.49
CA ARG A 50 -7.35 -0.24 -65.73
C ARG A 50 -6.52 -1.50 -65.47
N GLY A 51 -7.08 -2.49 -64.76
CA GLY A 51 -6.41 -3.75 -64.41
C GLY A 51 -6.07 -3.89 -62.94
N ASN A 52 -6.22 -2.83 -62.13
CA ASN A 52 -5.88 -2.88 -60.71
C ASN A 52 -6.84 -3.82 -59.98
N VAL A 53 -6.29 -4.61 -59.07
CA VAL A 53 -7.02 -5.55 -58.25
C VAL A 53 -7.33 -4.90 -56.91
N TYR A 54 -8.59 -4.92 -56.52
CA TYR A 54 -9.02 -4.57 -55.18
C TYR A 54 -9.51 -5.83 -54.48
N CYS A 55 -9.00 -6.09 -53.29
CA CYS A 55 -9.44 -7.18 -52.45
C CYS A 55 -9.85 -6.68 -51.06
N LEU A 56 -10.90 -7.30 -50.53
CA LEU A 56 -11.32 -7.11 -49.15
C LEU A 56 -10.78 -8.27 -48.33
N GLN A 57 -10.06 -7.98 -47.26
CA GLN A 57 -9.60 -8.95 -46.29
C GLN A 57 -10.33 -8.71 -44.96
N ASN A 58 -10.91 -9.75 -44.40
CA ASN A 58 -11.50 -9.70 -43.07
C ASN A 58 -10.40 -9.94 -42.03
N THR A 59 -10.19 -8.98 -41.14
CA THR A 59 -9.24 -9.05 -40.03
C THR A 59 -10.00 -8.89 -38.72
N GLY A 60 -10.45 -10.01 -38.13
CA GLY A 60 -11.15 -10.00 -36.83
C GLY A 60 -12.38 -9.10 -36.78
N GLY A 61 -13.26 -9.19 -37.78
CA GLY A 61 -14.53 -8.43 -37.84
C GLY A 61 -14.42 -7.08 -38.56
N ARG A 62 -13.22 -6.70 -39.02
CA ARG A 62 -12.99 -5.47 -39.80
C ARG A 62 -12.65 -5.79 -41.25
N LEU A 63 -13.23 -5.04 -42.17
CA LEU A 63 -12.94 -5.14 -43.60
C LEU A 63 -11.79 -4.21 -43.96
N LEU A 64 -10.65 -4.81 -44.31
CA LEU A 64 -9.46 -4.16 -44.82
C LEU A 64 -9.49 -4.20 -46.34
N LEU A 65 -9.53 -3.04 -46.98
CA LEU A 65 -9.39 -2.90 -48.43
C LEU A 65 -7.91 -2.84 -48.79
N ILE A 66 -7.49 -3.72 -49.69
CA ILE A 66 -6.14 -3.79 -50.24
C ILE A 66 -6.23 -3.57 -51.75
N GLY A 67 -5.46 -2.62 -52.27
CA GLY A 67 -5.31 -2.37 -53.71
C GLY A 67 -3.93 -2.81 -54.19
N VAL A 68 -3.91 -3.63 -55.23
CA VAL A 68 -2.71 -4.17 -55.88
C VAL A 68 -2.73 -3.74 -57.35
N ASP A 69 -1.65 -3.14 -57.82
CA ASP A 69 -1.52 -2.75 -59.22
C ASP A 69 -1.15 -3.93 -60.12
N ASP A 70 -1.16 -3.70 -61.43
CA ASP A 70 -0.81 -4.68 -62.47
C ASP A 70 0.61 -5.26 -62.36
N THR A 71 1.49 -4.65 -61.56
CA THR A 71 2.86 -5.13 -61.32
C THR A 71 2.98 -5.96 -60.04
N GLY A 72 1.87 -6.12 -59.31
CA GLY A 72 1.85 -6.80 -58.02
C GLY A 72 2.19 -5.92 -56.84
N GLN A 73 2.43 -4.63 -57.05
CA GLN A 73 2.78 -3.70 -55.99
C GLN A 73 1.50 -3.19 -55.33
N ARG A 74 1.48 -3.21 -53.99
CA ARG A 74 0.39 -2.59 -53.23
C ARG A 74 0.49 -1.08 -53.25
N PHE A 75 -0.63 -0.45 -53.55
CA PHE A 75 -0.77 1.01 -53.48
C PHE A 75 -1.82 1.46 -52.44
N LEU A 76 -2.66 0.55 -51.94
CA LEU A 76 -3.73 0.86 -50.99
C LEU A 76 -3.84 -0.22 -49.93
N GLU A 77 -3.96 0.20 -48.67
CA GLU A 77 -4.31 -0.65 -47.52
C GLU A 77 -5.08 0.20 -46.51
N LYS A 78 -6.36 -0.10 -46.30
CA LYS A 78 -7.23 0.75 -45.47
C LYS A 78 -8.41 0.02 -44.88
N ALA A 79 -8.66 0.22 -43.58
CA ALA A 79 -9.88 -0.25 -42.94
C ALA A 79 -11.07 0.60 -43.41
N LEU A 80 -12.14 -0.06 -43.87
CA LEU A 80 -13.29 0.61 -44.47
C LEU A 80 -14.29 1.17 -43.46
N PHE A 81 -14.44 0.53 -42.31
CA PHE A 81 -15.43 0.88 -41.28
C PHE A 81 -14.73 1.26 -39.96
N GLU A 82 -15.32 2.17 -39.19
CA GLU A 82 -14.78 2.65 -37.91
C GLU A 82 -14.94 1.59 -36.79
N GLU A 83 -14.18 1.73 -35.69
CA GLU A 83 -14.11 0.71 -34.62
C GLU A 83 -15.43 0.47 -33.87
N ASP A 84 -16.39 1.40 -33.94
CA ASP A 84 -17.68 1.34 -33.22
C ASP A 84 -18.85 0.77 -34.06
N GLU A 85 -18.65 0.47 -35.35
CA GLU A 85 -19.69 -0.17 -36.17
C GLU A 85 -19.78 -1.69 -35.92
N GLN A 86 -20.99 -2.25 -36.00
CA GLN A 86 -21.22 -3.70 -35.90
C GLN A 86 -20.37 -4.46 -36.93
N GLU A 87 -19.92 -5.67 -36.58
CA GLU A 87 -19.15 -6.53 -37.50
C GLU A 87 -19.90 -6.75 -38.81
N ARG A 88 -19.25 -6.38 -39.93
CA ARG A 88 -19.82 -6.49 -41.27
C ARG A 88 -19.06 -7.51 -42.10
N LEU A 89 -19.79 -8.42 -42.74
CA LEU A 89 -19.26 -9.34 -43.74
C LEU A 89 -19.29 -8.71 -45.12
N ALA A 90 -18.21 -8.88 -45.89
CA ALA A 90 -18.20 -8.50 -47.31
C ALA A 90 -18.94 -9.56 -48.13
N MET A 91 -20.01 -9.15 -48.80
CA MET A 91 -20.81 -9.99 -49.68
C MET A 91 -20.30 -9.91 -51.12
N ASP A 92 -20.01 -8.70 -51.58
CA ASP A 92 -19.44 -8.48 -52.91
C ASP A 92 -18.65 -7.17 -52.96
N LEU A 93 -17.78 -7.07 -53.96
CA LEU A 93 -17.00 -5.88 -54.25
C LEU A 93 -17.08 -5.60 -55.74
N TYR A 94 -17.34 -4.35 -56.09
CA TYR A 94 -17.38 -3.90 -57.48
C TYR A 94 -16.61 -2.59 -57.64
N ALA A 95 -15.82 -2.49 -58.70
CA ALA A 95 -15.11 -1.27 -59.07
C ALA A 95 -15.81 -0.60 -60.25
N ALA A 96 -16.29 0.62 -60.01
CA ALA A 96 -16.98 1.44 -61.00
C ALA A 96 -16.05 1.98 -62.08
N GLU A 97 -16.59 2.31 -63.26
CA GLU A 97 -15.81 2.94 -64.33
C GLU A 97 -15.22 4.30 -63.93
N THR A 98 -15.92 5.07 -63.10
CA THR A 98 -15.43 6.34 -62.52
C THR A 98 -14.40 6.19 -61.41
N GLY A 99 -14.10 4.97 -60.95
CA GLY A 99 -13.12 4.67 -59.90
C GLY A 99 -13.72 4.52 -58.49
N SER A 100 -15.01 4.74 -58.28
CA SER A 100 -15.62 4.43 -56.97
C SER A 100 -15.69 2.93 -56.72
N LEU A 101 -15.49 2.52 -55.47
CA LEU A 101 -15.60 1.14 -55.04
C LEU A 101 -16.94 0.95 -54.31
N LEU A 102 -17.69 -0.07 -54.72
CA LEU A 102 -18.96 -0.43 -54.12
C LEU A 102 -18.79 -1.72 -53.33
N VAL A 103 -19.13 -1.66 -52.05
CA VAL A 103 -19.03 -2.79 -51.13
C VAL A 103 -20.43 -3.18 -50.69
N ALA A 104 -20.87 -4.35 -51.12
CA ALA A 104 -22.05 -4.98 -50.57
C ALA A 104 -21.64 -5.65 -49.26
N SER A 105 -22.26 -5.27 -48.15
CA SER A 105 -21.91 -5.76 -46.82
C SER A 105 -23.14 -6.20 -46.03
N ALA A 106 -22.98 -7.18 -45.14
CA ALA A 106 -24.03 -7.68 -44.25
C ALA A 106 -23.59 -7.51 -42.79
N ALA A 107 -24.37 -6.80 -41.97
CA ALA A 107 -24.16 -6.75 -40.53
C ALA A 107 -24.66 -8.06 -39.92
N VAL A 108 -23.80 -8.72 -39.14
CA VAL A 108 -24.12 -9.98 -38.49
C VAL A 108 -24.12 -9.80 -36.99
N ASP A 109 -25.12 -10.36 -36.31
CA ASP A 109 -25.07 -10.47 -34.86
C ASP A 109 -24.09 -11.60 -34.48
N PRO A 110 -22.98 -11.29 -33.81
CA PRO A 110 -21.96 -12.28 -33.45
C PRO A 110 -22.46 -13.36 -32.48
N LEU A 111 -23.59 -13.15 -31.80
CA LEU A 111 -24.17 -14.14 -30.88
C LEU A 111 -25.10 -15.13 -31.58
N THR A 112 -25.87 -14.66 -32.56
CA THR A 112 -26.89 -15.48 -33.24
C THR A 112 -26.48 -15.91 -34.64
N GLU A 113 -25.41 -15.34 -35.20
CA GLU A 113 -24.97 -15.48 -36.59
C GLU A 113 -26.03 -15.11 -37.63
N ARG A 114 -27.04 -14.35 -37.20
CA ARG A 114 -28.10 -13.87 -38.07
C ARG A 114 -27.67 -12.55 -38.68
N ILE A 115 -27.91 -12.42 -39.98
CA ILE A 115 -27.75 -11.16 -40.70
C ILE A 115 -28.88 -10.23 -40.21
N CYS A 116 -28.49 -9.14 -39.56
CA CYS A 116 -29.38 -8.11 -39.01
C CYS A 116 -29.69 -7.00 -40.01
N SER A 117 -28.75 -6.74 -40.92
CA SER A 117 -28.97 -5.82 -42.03
C SER A 117 -28.03 -6.12 -43.18
N ILE A 118 -28.43 -5.71 -44.37
CA ILE A 118 -27.57 -5.67 -45.56
C ILE A 118 -27.47 -4.23 -46.04
N ALA A 119 -26.29 -3.81 -46.49
CA ALA A 119 -26.05 -2.47 -47.00
C ALA A 119 -25.17 -2.51 -48.24
N MET A 120 -25.31 -1.47 -49.06
CA MET A 120 -24.40 -1.15 -50.15
C MET A 120 -23.74 0.18 -49.83
N ASP A 121 -22.44 0.15 -49.56
CA ASP A 121 -21.64 1.33 -49.21
C ASP A 121 -20.70 1.68 -50.37
N ALA A 122 -20.56 2.97 -50.66
CA ALA A 122 -19.67 3.48 -51.68
C ALA A 122 -18.41 4.10 -51.05
N PHE A 123 -17.27 3.86 -51.68
CA PHE A 123 -15.97 4.33 -51.27
C PHE A 123 -15.26 5.00 -52.46
N TYR A 124 -14.42 5.99 -52.18
CA TYR A 124 -13.52 6.55 -53.19
C TYR A 124 -12.34 5.57 -53.46
N GLU A 125 -11.60 5.77 -54.57
CA GLU A 125 -10.42 4.95 -54.94
C GLU A 125 -9.38 4.81 -53.80
N ASN A 126 -9.29 5.82 -52.91
CA ASN A 126 -8.38 5.81 -51.75
C ASN A 126 -8.95 5.10 -50.50
N GLY A 127 -10.08 4.40 -50.64
CA GLY A 127 -10.80 3.71 -49.57
C GLY A 127 -11.43 4.63 -48.51
N THR A 128 -11.60 5.94 -48.77
CA THR A 128 -12.44 6.79 -47.90
C THR A 128 -13.91 6.47 -48.13
N HIS A 129 -14.69 6.34 -47.05
CA HIS A 129 -16.14 6.15 -47.13
C HIS A 129 -16.80 7.37 -47.77
N ALA A 130 -17.47 7.15 -48.89
CA ALA A 130 -18.15 8.19 -49.66
C ALA A 130 -19.61 8.36 -49.22
N GLY A 131 -20.29 7.25 -48.93
CA GLY A 131 -21.67 7.26 -48.42
C GLY A 131 -22.35 5.90 -48.53
N ARG A 132 -23.44 5.72 -47.76
CA ARG A 132 -24.27 4.52 -47.79
C ARG A 132 -25.38 4.67 -48.83
N LEU A 133 -25.30 3.88 -49.91
CA LEU A 133 -26.25 3.93 -51.02
C LEU A 133 -27.56 3.21 -50.66
N PHE A 134 -27.51 2.15 -49.88
CA PHE A 134 -28.68 1.36 -49.53
C PHE A 134 -28.48 0.65 -48.20
N GLU A 135 -29.56 0.50 -47.41
CA GLU A 135 -29.59 -0.33 -46.21
C GLU A 135 -30.98 -0.94 -46.03
N LEU A 136 -31.02 -2.22 -45.71
CA LEU A 136 -32.24 -2.93 -45.34
C LEU A 136 -31.99 -3.77 -44.11
N ALA A 137 -32.79 -3.54 -43.06
CA ALA A 137 -32.84 -4.42 -41.91
C ALA A 137 -33.51 -5.74 -42.30
N CYS A 138 -32.86 -6.85 -41.98
CA CYS A 138 -33.41 -8.18 -42.17
C CYS A 138 -33.06 -9.03 -40.96
N ASP A 139 -33.78 -10.13 -40.76
CA ASP A 139 -33.44 -11.09 -39.72
C ASP A 139 -33.44 -12.47 -40.35
N GLN A 140 -32.28 -12.88 -40.82
CA GLN A 140 -32.12 -14.10 -41.60
C GLN A 140 -30.80 -14.79 -41.32
N SER A 141 -30.72 -16.10 -41.54
CA SER A 141 -29.42 -16.78 -41.58
C SER A 141 -28.67 -16.46 -42.88
N ALA A 142 -27.35 -16.63 -42.87
CA ALA A 142 -26.52 -16.53 -44.09
C ALA A 142 -26.99 -17.48 -45.21
N GLU A 143 -27.62 -18.59 -44.85
CA GLU A 143 -28.17 -19.60 -45.77
C GLU A 143 -29.53 -19.19 -46.34
N GLN A 144 -30.39 -18.58 -45.52
CA GLN A 144 -31.63 -17.98 -45.99
C GLN A 144 -31.33 -16.91 -47.03
N ALA A 145 -30.29 -16.10 -46.83
CA ALA A 145 -29.84 -15.14 -47.84
C ALA A 145 -29.55 -15.78 -49.22
N LEU A 146 -29.19 -17.07 -49.28
CA LEU A 146 -28.76 -17.74 -50.51
C LEU A 146 -29.83 -18.60 -51.19
N SER A 147 -30.87 -19.00 -50.46
CA SER A 147 -31.91 -19.92 -50.93
C SER A 147 -33.26 -19.25 -51.18
N GLY A 148 -33.32 -17.93 -50.99
CA GLY A 148 -34.45 -17.07 -51.37
C GLY A 148 -34.91 -16.06 -50.30
N GLY A 149 -34.06 -15.76 -49.33
CA GLY A 149 -34.14 -14.61 -48.45
C GLY A 149 -33.54 -13.36 -49.10
N VAL A 150 -33.19 -12.39 -48.26
CA VAL A 150 -32.75 -11.07 -48.68
C VAL A 150 -31.28 -11.10 -49.12
N ARG A 151 -30.98 -10.82 -50.39
CA ARG A 151 -29.58 -10.73 -50.87
C ARG A 151 -29.42 -9.77 -52.04
N PHE A 152 -28.20 -9.26 -52.21
CA PHE A 152 -27.82 -8.50 -53.40
C PHE A 152 -27.60 -9.43 -54.59
N SER A 153 -27.94 -8.92 -55.78
CA SER A 153 -27.52 -9.47 -57.06
C SER A 153 -26.14 -8.93 -57.46
N SER A 154 -25.62 -9.38 -58.60
CA SER A 154 -24.45 -8.74 -59.22
C SER A 154 -24.71 -7.27 -59.49
N VAL A 155 -23.69 -6.43 -59.28
CA VAL A 155 -23.69 -5.00 -59.59
C VAL A 155 -23.30 -4.78 -61.05
N SER A 156 -23.86 -3.75 -61.67
CA SER A 156 -23.64 -3.39 -63.08
C SER A 156 -23.77 -1.89 -63.29
N GLU A 157 -23.26 -1.40 -64.41
CA GLU A 157 -23.32 0.02 -64.78
C GLU A 157 -23.96 0.20 -66.15
N ALA A 158 -24.86 1.18 -66.27
CA ALA A 158 -25.50 1.53 -67.53
C ALA A 158 -25.81 3.04 -67.57
N GLY A 159 -25.33 3.75 -68.59
CA GLY A 159 -25.74 5.14 -68.84
C GLY A 159 -25.41 6.13 -67.73
N GLY A 160 -24.32 5.92 -66.97
CA GLY A 160 -23.93 6.74 -65.82
C GLY A 160 -24.74 6.47 -64.55
N GLU A 161 -25.47 5.36 -64.50
CA GLU A 161 -26.17 4.85 -63.33
C GLU A 161 -25.59 3.50 -62.90
N ILE A 162 -25.39 3.33 -61.60
CA ILE A 162 -25.07 2.06 -60.94
C ILE A 162 -26.39 1.32 -60.72
N LEU A 163 -26.44 0.03 -61.04
CA LEU A 163 -27.62 -0.82 -60.97
C LEU A 163 -27.31 -2.09 -60.18
N PHE A 164 -28.15 -2.39 -59.20
CA PHE A 164 -28.10 -3.65 -58.45
C PHE A 164 -29.51 -4.12 -58.10
N GLY A 165 -29.72 -5.43 -58.18
CA GLY A 165 -30.94 -6.09 -57.76
C GLY A 165 -30.87 -6.51 -56.31
N LEU A 166 -32.03 -6.56 -55.68
CA LEU A 166 -32.23 -7.09 -54.34
C LEU A 166 -33.29 -8.18 -54.40
N PHE A 167 -32.88 -9.42 -54.14
CA PHE A 167 -33.82 -10.52 -53.89
C PHE A 167 -34.46 -10.27 -52.53
N THR A 168 -35.79 -10.26 -52.46
CA THR A 168 -36.53 -10.03 -51.21
C THR A 168 -37.95 -10.61 -51.28
N GLY A 169 -38.62 -10.67 -50.13
CA GLY A 169 -40.04 -11.00 -50.05
C GLY A 169 -40.89 -9.76 -50.32
N GLY A 170 -41.60 -9.73 -51.45
CA GLY A 170 -42.49 -8.62 -51.81
C GLY A 170 -43.73 -8.56 -50.91
N ALA A 171 -44.50 -7.47 -51.01
CA ALA A 171 -45.76 -7.32 -50.29
C ALA A 171 -46.71 -8.47 -50.65
N ALA A 172 -47.16 -9.24 -49.65
CA ALA A 172 -47.95 -10.48 -49.74
C ALA A 172 -47.17 -11.82 -49.86
N GLY A 173 -45.88 -11.86 -49.54
CA GLY A 173 -45.14 -13.11 -49.35
C GLY A 173 -44.74 -13.83 -50.64
N ARG A 174 -44.79 -13.12 -51.78
CA ARG A 174 -44.22 -13.59 -53.05
C ARG A 174 -42.76 -13.16 -53.14
N ARG A 175 -41.87 -14.04 -53.62
CA ARG A 175 -40.47 -13.67 -53.87
C ARG A 175 -40.39 -12.72 -55.07
N VAL A 176 -39.67 -11.62 -54.91
CA VAL A 176 -39.46 -10.61 -55.95
C VAL A 176 -38.00 -10.17 -55.97
N ILE A 177 -37.58 -9.63 -57.11
CA ILE A 177 -36.28 -8.99 -57.29
C ILE A 177 -36.55 -7.50 -57.51
N GLU A 178 -36.17 -6.68 -56.54
CA GLU A 178 -36.29 -5.23 -56.62
C GLU A 178 -35.03 -4.64 -57.25
N LEU A 179 -35.16 -3.90 -58.35
CA LEU A 179 -34.04 -3.24 -59.00
C LEU A 179 -33.87 -1.83 -58.43
N TYR A 180 -32.66 -1.54 -57.96
CA TYR A 180 -32.26 -0.24 -57.45
C TYR A 180 -31.24 0.41 -58.37
N THR A 181 -31.28 1.74 -58.45
CA THR A 181 -30.30 2.54 -59.17
C THR A 181 -29.79 3.72 -58.34
N ALA A 182 -28.51 4.05 -58.49
CA ALA A 182 -27.89 5.25 -57.95
C ALA A 182 -27.08 5.96 -59.04
N ALA A 183 -27.10 7.29 -59.08
CA ALA A 183 -26.32 8.04 -60.05
C ALA A 183 -24.82 7.93 -59.71
N GLU A 184 -24.02 7.54 -60.71
CA GLU A 184 -22.59 7.31 -60.54
C GLU A 184 -21.87 8.58 -60.05
N GLY A 185 -21.03 8.46 -59.04
CA GLY A 185 -20.28 9.59 -58.44
C GLY A 185 -21.09 10.58 -57.58
N SER A 186 -22.43 10.48 -57.52
CA SER A 186 -23.26 11.34 -56.67
C SER A 186 -23.36 10.87 -55.22
N PHE A 187 -23.17 9.56 -55.00
CA PHE A 187 -23.30 8.86 -53.71
C PHE A 187 -24.64 9.08 -52.97
N GLU A 188 -25.68 9.45 -53.70
CA GLU A 188 -27.05 9.57 -53.17
C GLU A 188 -27.68 8.18 -52.91
N THR A 189 -28.68 8.14 -52.03
CA THR A 189 -29.42 6.90 -51.71
C THR A 189 -30.07 6.32 -52.97
N ALA A 190 -29.87 5.01 -53.19
CA ALA A 190 -30.40 4.31 -54.35
C ALA A 190 -31.93 4.31 -54.37
N ARG A 191 -32.50 4.55 -55.55
CA ARG A 191 -33.96 4.54 -55.78
C ARG A 191 -34.39 3.23 -56.44
N LYS A 192 -35.53 2.68 -56.01
CA LYS A 192 -36.16 1.52 -56.66
C LYS A 192 -36.74 1.94 -58.03
N VAL A 193 -36.39 1.22 -59.10
CA VAL A 193 -36.81 1.53 -60.49
C VAL A 193 -37.66 0.45 -61.14
N ALA A 194 -37.48 -0.82 -60.76
CA ALA A 194 -38.27 -1.93 -61.28
C ALA A 194 -38.45 -3.03 -60.24
N GLU A 195 -39.40 -3.92 -60.48
CA GLU A 195 -39.64 -5.13 -59.69
C GLU A 195 -39.92 -6.29 -60.65
N TYR A 196 -39.23 -7.40 -60.44
CA TYR A 196 -39.40 -8.64 -61.21
C TYR A 196 -39.89 -9.75 -60.29
N GLN A 197 -40.71 -10.65 -60.81
CA GLN A 197 -41.12 -11.84 -60.05
C GLN A 197 -39.96 -12.83 -60.00
N ASP A 198 -39.59 -13.28 -58.79
CA ASP A 198 -38.54 -14.29 -58.63
C ASP A 198 -39.16 -15.69 -58.83
N ASN A 199 -38.78 -16.33 -59.95
CA ASN A 199 -39.21 -17.68 -60.30
C ASN A 199 -38.18 -18.76 -59.89
N GLY A 200 -37.38 -18.49 -58.85
CA GLY A 200 -36.30 -19.37 -58.41
C GLY A 200 -34.99 -19.06 -59.12
N TYR A 201 -34.71 -17.79 -59.35
CA TYR A 201 -33.49 -17.38 -60.04
C TYR A 201 -32.25 -17.52 -59.14
N THR A 202 -31.20 -18.14 -59.67
CA THR A 202 -29.91 -18.38 -59.00
C THR A 202 -28.97 -17.19 -59.11
N GLY A 203 -29.13 -16.35 -60.14
CA GLY A 203 -28.39 -15.12 -60.34
C GLY A 203 -29.20 -14.10 -61.13
N PHE A 204 -28.86 -12.83 -60.96
CA PHE A 204 -29.53 -11.70 -61.60
C PHE A 204 -28.51 -10.60 -61.88
N LEU A 205 -28.58 -10.02 -63.07
CA LEU A 205 -27.77 -8.88 -63.50
C LEU A 205 -28.67 -7.88 -64.22
N ALA A 206 -28.66 -6.62 -63.79
CA ALA A 206 -29.33 -5.56 -64.51
C ALA A 206 -28.50 -5.14 -65.74
N LEU A 207 -29.17 -4.88 -66.86
CA LEU A 207 -28.53 -4.34 -68.07
C LEU A 207 -28.86 -2.86 -68.28
N ASP A 208 -30.04 -2.45 -67.85
CA ASP A 208 -30.45 -1.05 -67.74
C ASP A 208 -31.57 -0.93 -66.68
N SER A 209 -32.22 0.22 -66.57
CA SER A 209 -33.30 0.46 -65.60
C SER A 209 -34.58 -0.34 -65.83
N ARG A 210 -34.69 -1.07 -66.96
CA ARG A 210 -35.88 -1.83 -67.39
C ARG A 210 -35.59 -3.23 -67.91
N THR A 211 -34.33 -3.57 -68.19
CA THR A 211 -33.91 -4.87 -68.70
C THR A 211 -32.89 -5.52 -67.78
N ALA A 212 -33.02 -6.83 -67.60
CA ALA A 212 -32.15 -7.63 -66.77
C ALA A 212 -31.99 -9.04 -67.31
N ILE A 213 -30.90 -9.72 -66.97
CA ILE A 213 -30.70 -11.14 -67.22
C ILE A 213 -30.84 -11.86 -65.88
N ALA A 214 -31.70 -12.87 -65.84
CA ALA A 214 -31.87 -13.74 -64.70
C ALA A 214 -31.55 -15.18 -65.08
N ALA A 215 -30.91 -15.91 -64.18
CA ALA A 215 -30.55 -17.29 -64.38
C ALA A 215 -31.42 -18.23 -63.58
N SER A 216 -31.86 -19.31 -64.20
CA SER A 216 -32.38 -20.50 -63.55
C SER A 216 -31.60 -21.72 -64.03
N PRO A 217 -31.62 -22.85 -63.31
CA PRO A 217 -30.99 -24.07 -63.78
C PRO A 217 -31.39 -24.38 -65.23
N GLY A 218 -30.39 -24.51 -66.12
CA GLY A 218 -30.61 -24.79 -67.55
C GLY A 218 -31.10 -23.62 -68.43
N ARG A 219 -31.39 -22.43 -67.90
CA ARG A 219 -31.96 -21.32 -68.70
C ARG A 219 -31.46 -19.94 -68.28
N LEU A 220 -31.27 -19.07 -69.26
CA LEU A 220 -31.08 -17.63 -69.02
C LEU A 220 -32.31 -16.89 -69.55
N SER A 221 -32.95 -16.10 -68.69
CA SER A 221 -34.11 -15.29 -69.04
C SER A 221 -33.70 -13.83 -69.17
N LEU A 222 -33.86 -13.25 -70.36
CA LEU A 222 -33.79 -11.82 -70.56
C LEU A 222 -35.16 -11.22 -70.19
N LEU A 223 -35.20 -10.55 -69.04
CA LEU A 223 -36.38 -9.92 -68.47
C LEU A 223 -36.47 -8.47 -68.97
N SER A 224 -37.61 -8.10 -69.54
CA SER A 224 -37.98 -6.73 -69.88
C SER A 224 -39.38 -6.44 -69.33
N ALA A 225 -39.69 -5.18 -69.05
CA ALA A 225 -40.95 -4.75 -68.43
C ALA A 225 -42.21 -5.24 -69.18
N ASP A 226 -42.12 -5.51 -70.49
CA ASP A 226 -43.26 -5.88 -71.34
C ASP A 226 -43.19 -7.33 -71.87
N ASN A 227 -42.06 -8.04 -71.74
CA ASN A 227 -41.91 -9.42 -72.24
C ASN A 227 -40.64 -10.12 -71.70
N ALA A 228 -40.69 -11.44 -71.49
CA ALA A 228 -39.51 -12.26 -71.18
C ALA A 228 -39.09 -13.05 -72.42
N ARG A 229 -37.79 -13.01 -72.77
CA ARG A 229 -37.21 -13.85 -73.82
C ARG A 229 -36.21 -14.81 -73.19
N GLU A 230 -36.29 -16.10 -73.53
CA GLU A 230 -35.43 -17.14 -72.95
C GLU A 230 -34.30 -17.51 -73.92
N ILE A 231 -33.08 -17.60 -73.40
CA ILE A 231 -31.94 -18.26 -74.02
C ILE A 231 -31.88 -19.66 -73.39
N ALA A 232 -32.07 -20.69 -74.23
CA ALA A 232 -31.88 -22.07 -73.81
C ALA A 232 -30.39 -22.35 -73.63
N VAL A 233 -30.02 -22.83 -72.44
CA VAL A 233 -28.67 -23.24 -72.07
C VAL A 233 -28.72 -24.73 -71.74
N ASP A 234 -27.58 -25.43 -71.62
CA ASP A 234 -27.58 -26.85 -71.23
C ASP A 234 -28.21 -27.01 -69.83
N ASP A 235 -29.17 -27.93 -69.67
CA ASP A 235 -29.90 -28.22 -68.41
C ASP A 235 -28.96 -28.62 -67.25
N ARG A 236 -27.70 -28.96 -67.54
CA ARG A 236 -26.67 -29.28 -66.55
C ARG A 236 -25.95 -28.05 -65.99
N LEU A 237 -26.08 -26.88 -66.62
CA LEU A 237 -25.41 -25.65 -66.19
C LEU A 237 -26.20 -24.98 -65.06
N LEU A 238 -25.46 -24.47 -64.07
CA LEU A 238 -25.96 -23.72 -62.93
C LEU A 238 -25.33 -22.32 -62.95
N PRO A 239 -25.88 -21.39 -63.74
CA PRO A 239 -25.36 -20.03 -63.82
C PRO A 239 -25.55 -19.32 -62.46
N GLY A 240 -24.50 -18.70 -61.94
CA GLY A 240 -24.52 -18.06 -60.62
C GLY A 240 -24.10 -16.60 -60.65
N ARG A 241 -22.79 -16.34 -60.73
CA ARG A 241 -22.23 -14.98 -60.78
C ARG A 241 -22.27 -14.42 -62.19
N PHE A 242 -22.60 -13.14 -62.28
CA PHE A 242 -22.69 -12.37 -63.52
C PHE A 242 -21.78 -11.14 -63.48
N TRP A 243 -21.17 -10.82 -64.63
CA TRP A 243 -20.43 -9.59 -64.88
C TRP A 243 -20.82 -9.00 -66.23
N ARG A 244 -20.89 -7.68 -66.31
CA ARG A 244 -21.18 -6.99 -67.56
C ARG A 244 -19.91 -6.77 -68.38
N GLN A 245 -20.00 -6.97 -69.69
CA GLN A 245 -18.96 -6.60 -70.66
C GLN A 245 -19.25 -5.21 -71.24
N GLY A 246 -18.21 -4.42 -71.51
CA GLY A 246 -18.35 -3.05 -72.04
C GLY A 246 -19.11 -2.98 -73.38
N ASP A 247 -19.04 -4.04 -74.17
CA ASP A 247 -19.64 -4.21 -75.49
C ASP A 247 -21.16 -4.52 -75.45
N GLY A 248 -21.75 -4.61 -74.25
CA GLY A 248 -23.15 -5.03 -74.05
C GLY A 248 -23.36 -6.53 -73.86
N GLY A 249 -22.29 -7.33 -73.89
CA GLY A 249 -22.31 -8.74 -73.52
C GLY A 249 -22.40 -8.97 -72.01
N THR A 250 -22.71 -10.20 -71.60
CA THR A 250 -22.79 -10.60 -70.19
C THR A 250 -22.02 -11.88 -69.94
N VAL A 251 -21.02 -11.84 -69.06
CA VAL A 251 -20.27 -13.02 -68.64
C VAL A 251 -20.95 -13.64 -67.43
N PHE A 252 -21.10 -14.96 -67.42
CA PHE A 252 -21.53 -15.69 -66.25
C PHE A 252 -20.64 -16.88 -65.95
N GLN A 253 -20.53 -17.21 -64.66
CA GLN A 253 -19.83 -18.40 -64.20
C GLN A 253 -20.84 -19.53 -63.97
N ASP A 254 -20.52 -20.71 -64.51
CA ASP A 254 -21.19 -21.95 -64.13
C ASP A 254 -20.64 -22.44 -62.77
N MET A 255 -21.52 -22.49 -61.77
CA MET A 255 -21.17 -22.87 -60.41
C MET A 255 -20.94 -24.39 -60.27
N ALA A 256 -21.30 -25.19 -61.28
CA ALA A 256 -21.08 -26.64 -61.26
C ALA A 256 -19.71 -27.05 -61.81
N SER A 257 -19.26 -26.44 -62.92
CA SER A 257 -18.00 -26.77 -63.61
C SER A 257 -16.88 -25.76 -63.38
N GLY A 258 -17.21 -24.52 -62.99
CA GLY A 258 -16.27 -23.39 -62.94
C GLY A 258 -15.99 -22.76 -64.31
N ASP A 259 -16.68 -23.21 -65.37
CA ASP A 259 -16.59 -22.62 -66.71
C ASP A 259 -17.14 -21.19 -66.74
N LEU A 260 -16.56 -20.33 -67.57
CA LEU A 260 -17.07 -19.00 -67.87
C LEU A 260 -17.73 -19.02 -69.25
N TYR A 261 -18.92 -18.43 -69.33
CA TYR A 261 -19.70 -18.30 -70.55
C TYR A 261 -19.98 -16.83 -70.83
N LEU A 262 -19.90 -16.45 -72.10
CA LEU A 262 -20.33 -15.15 -72.58
C LEU A 262 -21.71 -15.30 -73.21
N ALA A 263 -22.71 -14.71 -72.57
CA ALA A 263 -24.06 -14.56 -73.07
C ALA A 263 -24.16 -13.26 -73.89
N ASP A 264 -24.58 -13.40 -75.14
CA ASP A 264 -24.92 -12.29 -76.01
C ASP A 264 -26.45 -12.05 -75.95
N PRO A 265 -26.90 -11.00 -75.25
CA PRO A 265 -28.33 -10.71 -75.11
C PRO A 265 -28.97 -10.22 -76.41
N VAL A 266 -28.19 -9.80 -77.41
CA VAL A 266 -28.71 -9.35 -78.71
C VAL A 266 -28.99 -10.56 -79.61
N ASN A 267 -28.04 -11.49 -79.69
CA ASN A 267 -28.15 -12.69 -80.51
C ASN A 267 -28.81 -13.87 -79.79
N MET A 268 -29.13 -13.75 -78.50
CA MET A 268 -29.77 -14.76 -77.67
C MET A 268 -29.00 -16.09 -77.67
N THR A 269 -27.68 -16.02 -77.59
CA THR A 269 -26.78 -17.18 -77.55
C THR A 269 -25.80 -17.07 -76.40
N ALA A 270 -25.38 -18.22 -75.85
CA ALA A 270 -24.31 -18.31 -74.87
C ALA A 270 -23.21 -19.20 -75.44
N TYR A 271 -21.96 -18.75 -75.35
CA TYR A 271 -20.80 -19.52 -75.79
C TYR A 271 -19.74 -19.57 -74.67
N PRO A 272 -19.01 -20.70 -74.53
CA PRO A 272 -17.98 -20.83 -73.51
C PRO A 272 -16.81 -19.90 -73.86
N CYS A 273 -16.46 -18.98 -72.95
CA CYS A 273 -15.31 -18.09 -73.10
C CYS A 273 -14.05 -18.62 -72.38
N ALA A 274 -14.24 -19.42 -71.33
CA ALA A 274 -13.16 -20.12 -70.64
C ALA A 274 -13.68 -21.45 -70.07
N ARG A 275 -12.93 -22.54 -70.25
CA ARG A 275 -13.24 -23.82 -69.60
C ARG A 275 -12.49 -23.91 -68.28
N GLY A 276 -13.16 -24.38 -67.23
CA GLY A 276 -12.63 -24.62 -65.89
C GLY A 276 -11.44 -25.59 -65.89
N GLU A 277 -11.37 -26.51 -66.86
CA GLU A 277 -10.25 -27.46 -67.01
C GLU A 277 -9.02 -26.88 -67.73
N THR A 278 -9.12 -25.67 -68.30
CA THR A 278 -7.99 -25.01 -68.96
C THR A 278 -6.92 -24.69 -67.93
N VAL A 279 -5.68 -25.11 -68.20
CA VAL A 279 -4.49 -24.69 -67.43
C VAL A 279 -4.23 -23.24 -67.78
N VAL A 280 -4.32 -22.38 -66.79
CA VAL A 280 -4.20 -20.92 -66.93
C VAL A 280 -2.88 -20.38 -66.39
N TYR A 281 -2.18 -21.13 -65.54
CA TYR A 281 -0.81 -20.82 -65.11
C TYR A 281 0.08 -22.05 -65.29
N GLU A 282 1.02 -21.95 -66.23
CA GLU A 282 1.75 -23.10 -66.79
C GLU A 282 2.78 -23.70 -65.82
N GLU A 283 3.44 -22.89 -64.99
CA GLU A 283 4.51 -23.36 -64.09
C GLU A 283 4.01 -24.28 -62.97
N SER A 284 2.77 -24.10 -62.50
CA SER A 284 2.16 -24.93 -61.44
C SER A 284 1.06 -25.86 -61.94
N GLY A 285 0.69 -25.77 -63.23
CA GLY A 285 -0.41 -26.55 -63.82
C GLY A 285 -1.79 -26.14 -63.30
N LEU A 286 -1.93 -24.93 -62.75
CA LEU A 286 -3.16 -24.41 -62.16
C LEU A 286 -4.25 -24.24 -63.21
N ARG A 287 -5.44 -24.78 -62.91
CA ARG A 287 -6.64 -24.72 -63.76
C ARG A 287 -7.62 -23.66 -63.27
N LEU A 288 -8.38 -23.07 -64.19
CA LEU A 288 -9.34 -21.98 -63.87
C LEU A 288 -10.35 -22.38 -62.77
N ARG A 289 -10.80 -23.64 -62.74
CA ARG A 289 -11.73 -24.13 -61.71
C ARG A 289 -11.14 -24.18 -60.29
N GLN A 290 -9.83 -24.05 -60.14
CA GLN A 290 -9.13 -24.15 -58.85
C GLN A 290 -9.01 -22.81 -58.14
N PHE A 291 -9.48 -21.71 -58.75
CA PHE A 291 -9.56 -20.42 -58.08
C PHE A 291 -10.75 -20.37 -57.12
N ASP A 292 -10.51 -19.91 -55.89
CA ASP A 292 -11.52 -19.79 -54.84
C ASP A 292 -12.41 -18.55 -55.06
N LEU A 293 -11.82 -17.48 -55.60
CA LEU A 293 -12.51 -16.27 -55.99
C LEU A 293 -12.16 -15.92 -57.43
N VAL A 294 -13.18 -15.57 -58.20
CA VAL A 294 -13.05 -15.10 -59.58
C VAL A 294 -13.83 -13.79 -59.73
N SER A 295 -13.23 -12.84 -60.43
CA SER A 295 -13.92 -11.64 -60.93
C SER A 295 -13.48 -11.34 -62.35
N VAL A 296 -14.40 -10.80 -63.14
CA VAL A 296 -14.16 -10.45 -64.55
C VAL A 296 -14.46 -8.96 -64.73
N ASN A 297 -13.56 -8.24 -65.38
CA ASN A 297 -13.78 -6.82 -65.70
C ASN A 297 -14.48 -6.65 -67.06
N PRO A 298 -14.93 -5.43 -67.40
CA PRO A 298 -15.62 -5.17 -68.68
C PRO A 298 -14.79 -5.52 -69.94
N SER A 299 -13.46 -5.59 -69.82
CA SER A 299 -12.51 -5.93 -70.89
C SER A 299 -12.19 -7.43 -70.98
N LEU A 300 -12.95 -8.30 -70.30
CA LEU A 300 -12.73 -9.76 -70.21
C LEU A 300 -11.39 -10.17 -69.56
N ARG A 301 -10.78 -9.28 -68.78
CA ARG A 301 -9.65 -9.65 -67.91
C ARG A 301 -10.21 -10.33 -66.66
N ILE A 302 -9.58 -11.42 -66.28
CA ILE A 302 -9.97 -12.28 -65.16
C ILE A 302 -8.95 -12.09 -64.04
N VAL A 303 -9.43 -11.95 -62.81
CA VAL A 303 -8.65 -12.15 -61.60
C VAL A 303 -9.12 -13.44 -60.94
N GLY A 304 -8.15 -14.29 -60.61
CA GLY A 304 -8.33 -15.53 -59.87
C GLY A 304 -7.52 -15.45 -58.59
N VAL A 305 -8.11 -15.88 -57.48
CA VAL A 305 -7.43 -15.91 -56.18
C VAL A 305 -7.40 -17.33 -55.66
N ILE A 306 -6.22 -17.76 -55.21
CA ILE A 306 -6.03 -19.02 -54.50
C ILE A 306 -5.70 -18.67 -53.06
N ARG A 307 -6.54 -19.06 -52.12
CA ARG A 307 -6.30 -18.82 -50.70
C ARG A 307 -5.12 -19.67 -50.25
N THR A 308 -4.19 -19.01 -49.60
CA THR A 308 -3.12 -19.64 -48.84
C THR A 308 -3.34 -19.34 -47.37
N PRO A 309 -2.74 -20.10 -46.44
CA PRO A 309 -2.76 -19.78 -45.01
C PRO A 309 -2.20 -18.37 -44.68
N MET A 310 -1.66 -17.66 -45.67
CA MET A 310 -0.97 -16.38 -45.58
C MET A 310 -1.60 -15.34 -46.53
N GLY A 311 -2.93 -15.26 -46.60
CA GLY A 311 -3.63 -14.14 -47.26
C GLY A 311 -3.95 -14.30 -48.76
N GLY A 312 -3.56 -15.39 -49.40
CA GLY A 312 -3.98 -15.72 -50.77
C GLY A 312 -3.12 -15.13 -51.88
N ASP A 313 -2.93 -15.93 -52.92
CA ASP A 313 -2.15 -15.67 -54.12
C ASP A 313 -3.08 -15.19 -55.24
N LEU A 314 -2.74 -14.03 -55.81
CA LEU A 314 -3.49 -13.32 -56.84
C LEU A 314 -2.91 -13.64 -58.22
N TYR A 315 -3.79 -14.00 -59.15
CA TYR A 315 -3.47 -14.27 -60.53
C TYR A 315 -4.35 -13.40 -61.42
N THR A 316 -3.76 -12.70 -62.39
CA THR A 316 -4.51 -11.86 -63.33
C THR A 316 -4.15 -12.19 -64.77
N GLY A 317 -5.12 -12.12 -65.68
CA GLY A 317 -4.88 -12.34 -67.11
C GLY A 317 -6.14 -12.59 -67.90
N GLY A 318 -6.03 -13.31 -69.02
CA GLY A 318 -7.16 -13.69 -69.88
C GLY A 318 -7.61 -15.13 -69.65
N SER A 319 -8.61 -15.58 -70.40
CA SER A 319 -9.20 -16.93 -70.28
C SER A 319 -8.27 -18.10 -70.63
N SER A 320 -7.15 -17.83 -71.29
CA SER A 320 -6.18 -18.85 -71.74
C SER A 320 -4.85 -18.81 -71.00
N TYR A 321 -4.51 -17.68 -70.37
CA TYR A 321 -3.25 -17.48 -69.67
C TYR A 321 -3.40 -16.37 -68.63
N MET A 322 -2.96 -16.65 -67.42
CA MET A 322 -2.95 -15.76 -66.27
C MET A 322 -1.57 -15.80 -65.64
N ASP A 323 -1.08 -14.67 -65.14
CA ASP A 323 0.24 -14.56 -64.50
C ASP A 323 0.08 -14.36 -63.00
N TYR A 324 1.08 -14.81 -62.23
CA TYR A 324 1.13 -14.57 -60.79
C TYR A 324 1.37 -13.08 -60.55
N THR A 325 0.36 -12.41 -60.02
CA THR A 325 0.39 -10.96 -59.80
C THR A 325 0.93 -10.64 -58.41
N GLY A 326 0.77 -11.50 -57.41
CA GLY A 326 1.34 -11.29 -56.08
C GLY A 326 0.54 -11.94 -54.97
N SER A 327 0.81 -11.58 -53.72
CA SER A 327 0.08 -12.10 -52.56
C SER A 327 -0.63 -10.97 -51.80
N ALA A 328 -1.81 -11.29 -51.24
CA ALA A 328 -2.54 -10.41 -50.35
C ALA A 328 -1.99 -10.36 -48.90
N GLU A 329 -0.84 -10.97 -48.57
CA GLU A 329 0.03 -10.56 -47.42
C GLU A 329 1.42 -9.99 -47.79
N GLN A 330 1.95 -9.08 -46.97
CA GLN A 330 3.35 -8.65 -47.04
C GLN A 330 4.25 -9.71 -46.37
N ARG A 331 5.16 -10.32 -47.14
CA ARG A 331 6.39 -10.93 -46.57
C ARG A 331 7.37 -9.83 -46.16
N GLY A 332 7.03 -9.08 -45.12
CA GLY A 332 7.86 -8.03 -44.55
C GLY A 332 8.82 -8.55 -43.47
N PHE A 333 10.04 -8.00 -43.42
CA PHE A 333 10.99 -8.22 -42.34
C PHE A 333 10.36 -7.75 -41.02
N ASN A 334 10.18 -8.66 -40.05
CA ASN A 334 9.28 -8.43 -38.92
C ASN A 334 9.89 -7.45 -37.88
N LEU A 335 9.71 -6.14 -38.10
CA LEU A 335 10.12 -5.06 -37.18
C LEU A 335 9.52 -5.23 -35.77
N GLN A 336 8.47 -6.04 -35.64
CA GLN A 336 7.77 -6.28 -34.37
C GLN A 336 8.62 -7.03 -33.34
N ILE A 337 9.61 -7.82 -33.77
CA ILE A 337 10.56 -8.50 -32.86
C ILE A 337 11.42 -7.47 -32.10
N PHE A 338 11.78 -6.37 -32.74
CA PHE A 338 12.51 -5.28 -32.07
C PHE A 338 11.65 -4.58 -31.01
N TRP A 339 10.34 -4.46 -31.24
CA TRP A 339 9.43 -3.94 -30.23
C TRP A 339 9.30 -4.87 -29.02
N VAL A 340 9.32 -6.20 -29.21
CA VAL A 340 9.37 -7.14 -28.07
C VAL A 340 10.67 -6.96 -27.28
N ALA A 341 11.81 -6.83 -27.96
CA ALA A 341 13.08 -6.54 -27.31
C ALA A 341 13.07 -5.18 -26.58
N ALA A 342 12.44 -4.15 -27.15
CA ALA A 342 12.27 -2.84 -26.55
C ALA A 342 11.37 -2.88 -25.31
N ILE A 343 10.30 -3.69 -25.31
CA ILE A 343 9.43 -3.92 -24.15
C ILE A 343 10.23 -4.61 -23.03
N ILE A 344 11.00 -5.66 -23.33
CA ILE A 344 11.86 -6.34 -22.35
C ILE A 344 12.89 -5.37 -21.75
N LEU A 345 13.54 -4.56 -22.59
CA LEU A 345 14.49 -3.55 -22.14
C LEU A 345 13.81 -2.47 -21.28
N GLY A 346 12.61 -2.03 -21.67
CA GLY A 346 11.79 -1.09 -20.92
C GLY A 346 11.40 -1.63 -19.54
N VAL A 347 10.99 -2.90 -19.47
CA VAL A 347 10.71 -3.58 -18.20
C VAL A 347 11.94 -3.61 -17.31
N LEU A 348 13.11 -3.97 -17.85
CA LEU A 348 14.37 -3.95 -17.10
C LEU A 348 14.68 -2.55 -16.60
N LEU A 349 14.63 -1.52 -17.46
CA LEU A 349 14.89 -0.12 -17.08
C LEU A 349 13.95 0.39 -15.99
N VAL A 350 12.64 0.17 -16.14
CA VAL A 350 11.63 0.56 -15.14
C VAL A 350 11.85 -0.21 -13.84
N THR A 351 12.23 -1.48 -13.91
CA THR A 351 12.60 -2.27 -12.73
C THR A 351 13.80 -1.69 -12.01
N THR A 352 14.87 -1.38 -12.73
CA THR A 352 16.08 -0.79 -12.13
C THR A 352 15.77 0.57 -11.52
N PHE A 353 14.96 1.39 -12.20
CA PHE A 353 14.54 2.70 -11.70
C PHE A 353 13.68 2.58 -10.43
N LEU A 354 12.65 1.72 -10.44
CA LEU A 354 11.79 1.48 -9.27
C LEU A 354 12.57 0.86 -8.11
N TRP A 355 13.54 0.00 -8.41
CA TRP A 355 14.44 -0.55 -7.41
C TRP A 355 15.35 0.52 -6.81
N ASP A 356 15.90 1.42 -7.62
CA ASP A 356 16.75 2.52 -7.15
C ASP A 356 15.93 3.48 -6.26
N VAL A 357 14.74 3.87 -6.72
CA VAL A 357 13.76 4.64 -5.94
C VAL A 357 13.39 3.91 -4.65
N TYR A 358 13.19 2.59 -4.67
CA TYR A 358 12.88 1.80 -3.48
C TYR A 358 14.07 1.72 -2.50
N VAL A 359 15.29 1.59 -2.99
CA VAL A 359 16.52 1.60 -2.17
C VAL A 359 16.72 2.97 -1.53
N ASP A 360 16.43 4.05 -2.24
CA ASP A 360 16.46 5.41 -1.69
C ASP A 360 15.28 5.69 -0.75
N PHE A 361 14.09 5.15 -1.03
CA PHE A 361 12.96 5.14 -0.11
C PHE A 361 13.27 4.36 1.18
N LEU A 362 14.06 3.28 1.09
CA LEU A 362 14.58 2.56 2.24
C LEU A 362 15.53 3.40 3.09
N LYS A 363 16.26 4.36 2.50
CA LYS A 363 17.06 5.35 3.24
C LYS A 363 16.21 6.45 3.89
N MET A 364 14.98 6.70 3.41
CA MET A 364 14.07 7.63 4.10
C MET A 364 13.71 7.09 5.50
N ARG A 365 13.56 8.00 6.47
CA ARG A 365 13.14 7.70 7.87
C ARG A 365 11.64 7.36 7.96
N VAL A 366 11.17 6.44 7.12
CA VAL A 366 9.82 5.88 7.14
C VAL A 366 9.85 4.52 7.85
N SER A 367 8.79 4.19 8.59
CA SER A 367 8.67 2.93 9.34
C SER A 367 8.94 1.72 8.45
N ILE A 368 9.71 0.74 8.95
CA ILE A 368 10.02 -0.53 8.26
C ILE A 368 8.73 -1.26 7.86
N VAL A 369 7.71 -1.19 8.71
CA VAL A 369 6.40 -1.81 8.47
C VAL A 369 5.74 -1.22 7.21
N PHE A 370 5.82 0.10 7.02
CA PHE A 370 5.25 0.77 5.83
C PHE A 370 5.90 0.27 4.55
N LYS A 371 7.22 0.12 4.59
CA LYS A 371 8.01 -0.34 3.45
C LYS A 371 7.62 -1.76 3.08
N GLN A 372 7.44 -2.64 4.06
CA GLN A 372 7.00 -4.03 3.88
C GLN A 372 5.57 -4.13 3.34
N THR A 373 4.64 -3.33 3.86
CA THR A 373 3.24 -3.33 3.40
C THR A 373 3.13 -2.99 1.92
N ILE A 374 3.83 -1.95 1.46
CA ILE A 374 3.85 -1.59 0.03
C ILE A 374 4.43 -2.71 -0.83
N THR A 375 5.52 -3.36 -0.38
CA THR A 375 6.14 -4.43 -1.16
C THR A 375 5.23 -5.65 -1.26
N ILE A 376 4.56 -6.03 -0.15
CA ILE A 376 3.61 -7.13 -0.13
C ILE A 376 2.45 -6.84 -1.07
N ILE A 377 1.86 -5.64 -1.02
CA ILE A 377 0.76 -5.24 -1.91
C ILE A 377 1.18 -5.35 -3.39
N LEU A 378 2.34 -4.78 -3.74
CA LEU A 378 2.84 -4.83 -5.12
C LEU A 378 3.01 -6.27 -5.59
N SER A 379 3.61 -7.12 -4.75
CA SER A 379 3.84 -8.53 -5.06
C SER A 379 2.56 -9.34 -5.18
N MET A 380 1.57 -9.06 -4.34
CA MET A 380 0.28 -9.73 -4.37
C MET A 380 -0.47 -9.35 -5.64
N ALA A 381 -0.52 -8.07 -5.99
CA ALA A 381 -1.14 -7.60 -7.23
C ALA A 381 -0.49 -8.24 -8.47
N ALA A 382 0.84 -8.32 -8.51
CA ALA A 382 1.55 -8.97 -9.60
C ALA A 382 1.28 -10.47 -9.67
N MET A 383 1.32 -11.16 -8.53
CA MET A 383 1.07 -12.59 -8.47
C MET A 383 -0.36 -12.91 -8.89
N THR A 384 -1.34 -12.12 -8.44
CA THR A 384 -2.74 -12.24 -8.85
C THR A 384 -2.91 -12.01 -10.36
N GLY A 385 -2.33 -10.93 -10.91
CA GLY A 385 -2.38 -10.67 -12.36
C GLY A 385 -1.76 -11.79 -13.19
N LEU A 386 -0.64 -12.33 -12.73
CA LEU A 386 0.05 -13.44 -13.39
C LEU A 386 -0.74 -14.76 -13.30
N LEU A 387 -1.41 -15.02 -12.18
CA LEU A 387 -2.27 -16.20 -12.01
C LEU A 387 -3.50 -16.14 -12.91
N ILE A 388 -4.13 -14.96 -13.04
CA ILE A 388 -5.26 -14.75 -13.97
C ILE A 388 -4.81 -15.04 -15.41
N GLN A 389 -3.67 -14.48 -15.82
CA GLN A 389 -3.17 -14.57 -17.19
C GLN A 389 -2.66 -15.97 -17.55
N LEU A 390 -1.83 -16.59 -16.70
CA LEU A 390 -1.17 -17.86 -17.04
C LEU A 390 -2.04 -19.08 -16.75
N VAL A 391 -2.86 -19.04 -15.70
CA VAL A 391 -3.61 -20.22 -15.26
C VAL A 391 -5.07 -20.11 -15.64
N PHE A 392 -5.75 -19.02 -15.25
CA PHE A 392 -7.20 -18.92 -15.46
C PHE A 392 -7.57 -18.75 -16.93
N ALA A 393 -6.91 -17.85 -17.66
CA ALA A 393 -7.24 -17.63 -19.07
C ALA A 393 -7.06 -18.91 -19.90
N GLN A 394 -5.91 -19.58 -19.77
CA GLN A 394 -5.66 -20.85 -20.46
C GLN A 394 -6.61 -21.96 -20.04
N SER A 395 -6.88 -22.10 -18.73
CA SER A 395 -7.80 -23.12 -18.23
C SER A 395 -9.23 -22.88 -18.70
N LEU A 396 -9.67 -21.63 -18.75
CA LEU A 396 -11.02 -21.26 -19.21
C LEU A 396 -11.18 -21.59 -20.70
N GLU A 397 -10.20 -21.20 -21.52
CA GLU A 397 -10.17 -21.49 -22.96
C GLU A 397 -10.17 -23.00 -23.23
N GLN A 398 -9.35 -23.77 -22.50
CA GLN A 398 -9.32 -25.24 -22.61
C GLN A 398 -10.65 -25.87 -22.20
N THR A 399 -11.26 -25.41 -21.10
CA THR A 399 -12.53 -25.96 -20.59
C THR A 399 -13.67 -25.69 -21.57
N LEU A 400 -13.74 -24.48 -22.12
CA LEU A 400 -14.74 -24.12 -23.11
C LEU A 400 -14.53 -24.92 -24.40
N THR A 401 -13.31 -24.98 -24.94
CA THR A 401 -13.02 -25.75 -26.16
C THR A 401 -13.38 -27.23 -25.99
N TRP A 402 -13.11 -27.81 -24.82
CA TRP A 402 -13.48 -29.18 -24.51
C TRP A 402 -15.01 -29.37 -24.48
N HIS A 403 -15.75 -28.43 -23.87
CA HIS A 403 -17.22 -28.46 -23.82
C HIS A 403 -17.86 -28.34 -25.21
N TYR A 404 -17.34 -27.48 -26.08
CA TYR A 404 -17.78 -27.36 -27.48
C TYR A 404 -17.49 -28.65 -28.26
N ARG A 405 -16.31 -29.24 -28.06
CA ARG A 405 -15.94 -30.52 -28.69
C ARG A 405 -16.87 -31.65 -28.27
N GLU A 406 -17.15 -31.83 -26.99
CA GLU A 406 -18.08 -32.87 -26.53
C GLU A 406 -19.47 -32.72 -27.14
N ARG A 407 -20.00 -31.50 -27.21
CA ARG A 407 -21.30 -31.22 -27.84
C ARG A 407 -21.30 -31.60 -29.33
N LEU A 408 -20.25 -31.25 -30.07
CA LEU A 408 -20.10 -31.65 -31.48
C LEU A 408 -20.03 -33.16 -31.64
N PHE A 409 -19.31 -33.87 -30.77
CA PHE A 409 -19.23 -35.33 -30.78
C PHE A 409 -20.60 -35.98 -30.53
N ALA A 410 -21.34 -35.50 -29.53
CA ALA A 410 -22.67 -35.99 -29.22
C ALA A 410 -23.63 -35.77 -30.42
N ALA A 411 -23.61 -34.56 -30.99
CA ALA A 411 -24.40 -34.18 -32.14
C ALA A 411 -24.10 -35.01 -33.40
N ALA A 412 -22.82 -35.36 -33.62
CA ALA A 412 -22.43 -36.18 -34.76
C ALA A 412 -22.80 -37.65 -34.58
N GLN A 413 -22.68 -38.20 -33.38
CA GLN A 413 -23.08 -39.57 -33.09
C GLN A 413 -24.59 -39.77 -33.24
N THR A 414 -25.40 -38.80 -32.79
CA THR A 414 -26.86 -38.86 -32.96
C THR A 414 -27.25 -38.82 -34.44
N ALA A 415 -26.63 -37.94 -35.22
CA ALA A 415 -26.86 -37.85 -36.66
C ALA A 415 -26.37 -39.11 -37.41
N GLU A 416 -25.20 -39.63 -37.09
CA GLU A 416 -24.67 -40.87 -37.69
C GLU A 416 -25.58 -42.07 -37.41
N ALA A 417 -26.05 -42.22 -36.16
CA ALA A 417 -26.93 -43.30 -35.76
C ALA A 417 -28.27 -43.27 -36.54
N ALA A 418 -28.84 -42.08 -36.73
CA ALA A 418 -30.06 -41.89 -37.50
C ALA A 418 -29.88 -42.17 -39.00
N ILE A 419 -28.74 -41.79 -39.58
CA ILE A 419 -28.40 -42.09 -40.98
C ILE A 419 -28.21 -43.60 -41.18
N ARG A 420 -27.48 -44.28 -40.28
CA ARG A 420 -27.29 -45.76 -40.33
C ARG A 420 -28.60 -46.53 -40.16
N ALA A 421 -29.55 -45.99 -39.40
CA ALA A 421 -30.88 -46.58 -39.22
C ALA A 421 -31.80 -46.46 -40.44
N GLY A 422 -31.34 -45.85 -41.55
CA GLY A 422 -32.16 -45.59 -42.74
C GLY A 422 -33.19 -44.48 -42.53
N GLN A 423 -33.10 -43.76 -41.41
CA GLN A 423 -33.96 -42.62 -41.07
C GLN A 423 -33.34 -41.28 -41.46
N GLY A 424 -32.29 -41.29 -42.29
CA GLY A 424 -31.59 -40.07 -42.71
C GLY A 424 -32.55 -38.98 -43.18
N GLN A 425 -33.47 -39.29 -44.09
CA GLN A 425 -34.44 -38.32 -44.61
C GLN A 425 -35.39 -37.75 -43.53
N ALA A 426 -35.79 -38.57 -42.55
CA ALA A 426 -36.64 -38.13 -41.45
C ALA A 426 -35.87 -37.26 -40.44
N LEU A 427 -34.61 -37.59 -40.17
CA LEU A 427 -33.69 -36.76 -39.41
C LEU A 427 -33.48 -35.42 -40.12
N TRP A 428 -33.27 -35.42 -41.44
CA TRP A 428 -33.14 -34.19 -42.23
C TRP A 428 -34.42 -33.36 -42.20
N ASP A 429 -35.60 -33.96 -42.39
CA ASP A 429 -36.89 -33.28 -42.23
C ASP A 429 -37.09 -32.69 -40.83
N GLU A 430 -36.57 -33.34 -39.78
CA GLU A 430 -36.66 -32.90 -38.38
C GLU A 430 -35.65 -31.78 -38.07
N LEU A 431 -34.43 -31.89 -38.61
CA LEU A 431 -33.39 -30.84 -38.60
C LEU A 431 -33.79 -29.63 -39.46
N GLU A 432 -34.60 -29.83 -40.51
CA GLU A 432 -35.09 -28.80 -41.43
C GLU A 432 -36.36 -28.09 -40.89
N LYS A 433 -37.23 -28.82 -40.17
CA LYS A 433 -38.43 -28.26 -39.51
C LYS A 433 -38.14 -27.54 -38.20
N GLY A 434 -36.97 -27.76 -37.61
CA GLY A 434 -36.55 -27.15 -36.35
C GLY A 434 -35.13 -26.63 -36.45
N SER A 435 -34.99 -25.33 -36.70
CA SER A 435 -33.75 -24.60 -36.42
C SER A 435 -33.26 -24.96 -35.01
N VAL A 436 -32.13 -25.67 -34.94
CA VAL A 436 -31.40 -26.03 -33.72
C VAL A 436 -32.14 -27.10 -32.88
N LEU A 437 -31.51 -28.25 -32.64
CA LEU A 437 -31.98 -29.20 -31.62
C LEU A 437 -32.00 -28.49 -30.25
N HIS A 438 -33.20 -28.18 -29.76
CA HIS A 438 -33.43 -27.58 -28.45
C HIS A 438 -33.39 -28.68 -27.38
N GLU A 439 -32.21 -29.02 -26.88
CA GLU A 439 -32.09 -29.79 -25.64
C GLU A 439 -31.79 -28.88 -24.45
N GLY A 440 -32.84 -28.61 -23.66
CA GLY A 440 -32.75 -28.52 -22.20
C GLY A 440 -32.01 -27.33 -21.60
N GLY A 441 -32.78 -26.32 -21.18
CA GLY A 441 -32.58 -25.60 -19.91
C GLY A 441 -31.26 -24.86 -19.70
N GLY A 442 -31.24 -23.57 -20.06
CA GLY A 442 -30.50 -22.56 -19.30
C GLY A 442 -28.99 -22.47 -19.53
N SER A 443 -28.56 -22.28 -20.77
CA SER A 443 -27.30 -21.60 -21.11
C SER A 443 -27.36 -21.24 -22.61
N ALA A 444 -26.76 -20.13 -23.02
CA ALA A 444 -26.83 -19.62 -24.39
C ALA A 444 -26.67 -20.76 -25.43
N GLU A 445 -27.70 -20.94 -26.25
CA GLU A 445 -27.80 -22.06 -27.20
C GLU A 445 -26.75 -21.90 -28.30
N ILE A 446 -26.02 -22.97 -28.58
CA ILE A 446 -24.96 -22.98 -29.59
C ILE A 446 -25.57 -23.55 -30.88
N PRO A 447 -25.70 -22.78 -31.97
CA PRO A 447 -26.25 -23.28 -33.21
C PRO A 447 -25.33 -24.36 -33.81
N LEU A 448 -25.89 -25.54 -34.09
CA LEU A 448 -25.20 -26.66 -34.73
C LEU A 448 -25.67 -26.80 -36.18
N ARG A 449 -24.73 -27.01 -37.09
CA ARG A 449 -24.99 -27.17 -38.52
C ARG A 449 -24.53 -28.54 -39.02
N TYR A 450 -25.33 -29.15 -39.89
CA TYR A 450 -25.10 -30.50 -40.42
C TYR A 450 -25.02 -30.48 -41.95
N ASP A 451 -23.98 -31.12 -42.51
CA ASP A 451 -23.81 -31.23 -43.95
C ASP A 451 -23.34 -32.63 -44.35
N LEU A 452 -23.99 -33.22 -45.35
CA LEU A 452 -23.66 -34.50 -45.93
C LEU A 452 -22.95 -34.31 -47.27
N LEU A 453 -21.75 -34.84 -47.36
CA LEU A 453 -20.85 -34.67 -48.48
C LEU A 453 -20.64 -36.02 -49.19
N ARG A 454 -20.58 -35.98 -50.51
CA ARG A 454 -20.30 -37.14 -51.36
C ARG A 454 -19.16 -36.86 -52.31
N GLU A 455 -18.26 -37.83 -52.44
CA GLU A 455 -17.13 -37.75 -53.36
C GLU A 455 -17.56 -38.09 -54.79
N ALA A 456 -17.22 -37.21 -55.76
CA ALA A 456 -17.45 -37.41 -57.18
C ALA A 456 -16.27 -36.85 -58.01
N ASN A 457 -15.61 -37.71 -58.79
CA ASN A 457 -14.50 -37.35 -59.70
C ASN A 457 -13.33 -36.58 -59.04
N GLY A 458 -12.97 -36.92 -57.80
CA GLY A 458 -11.90 -36.25 -57.05
C GLY A 458 -12.28 -34.89 -56.45
N SER A 459 -13.58 -34.56 -56.46
CA SER A 459 -14.15 -33.37 -55.83
C SER A 459 -15.34 -33.76 -54.94
N TRP A 460 -15.57 -33.00 -53.87
CA TRP A 460 -16.68 -33.27 -52.96
C TRP A 460 -17.88 -32.38 -53.31
N ARG A 461 -19.08 -32.95 -53.27
CA ARG A 461 -20.34 -32.25 -53.52
C ARG A 461 -21.24 -32.38 -52.32
N VAL A 462 -22.03 -31.34 -52.05
CA VAL A 462 -23.06 -31.39 -51.02
C VAL A 462 -24.23 -32.20 -51.56
N GLU A 463 -24.51 -33.33 -50.91
CA GLU A 463 -25.65 -34.19 -51.25
C GLU A 463 -26.90 -33.73 -50.49
N LEU A 464 -26.75 -33.46 -49.19
CA LEU A 464 -27.79 -32.92 -48.32
C LEU A 464 -27.14 -31.92 -47.36
N SER A 465 -27.85 -30.85 -47.03
CA SER A 465 -27.40 -29.86 -46.06
C SER A 465 -28.60 -29.44 -45.23
N SER A 466 -28.39 -29.13 -43.96
CA SER A 466 -29.40 -28.42 -43.17
C SER A 466 -29.71 -27.02 -43.74
N ALA A 467 -28.90 -26.55 -44.70
CA ALA A 467 -29.10 -25.34 -45.48
C ALA A 467 -29.82 -25.64 -46.82
N HIS A 468 -30.98 -25.02 -47.03
CA HIS A 468 -31.78 -25.18 -48.25
C HIS A 468 -31.02 -24.68 -49.52
N GLY A 469 -31.20 -25.33 -50.68
CA GLY A 469 -30.69 -24.85 -51.98
C GLY A 469 -29.21 -25.09 -52.29
N MET A 470 -28.51 -25.86 -51.44
CA MET A 470 -27.07 -26.15 -51.56
C MET A 470 -26.75 -27.50 -52.23
N GLU A 471 -27.78 -28.26 -52.63
CA GLU A 471 -27.64 -29.59 -53.21
C GLU A 471 -26.95 -29.53 -54.59
N GLY A 472 -25.93 -30.35 -54.79
CA GLY A 472 -25.18 -30.43 -56.04
C GLY A 472 -24.09 -29.35 -56.20
N VAL A 473 -24.03 -28.35 -55.32
CA VAL A 473 -22.98 -27.34 -55.32
C VAL A 473 -21.63 -27.99 -55.00
N LEU A 474 -20.62 -27.67 -55.81
CA LEU A 474 -19.25 -28.12 -55.57
C LEU A 474 -18.70 -27.45 -54.33
N LEU A 475 -17.96 -28.19 -53.49
CA LEU A 475 -17.53 -27.68 -52.19
C LEU A 475 -16.77 -26.35 -52.27
N GLN A 476 -15.99 -26.16 -53.33
CA GLN A 476 -15.21 -24.95 -53.65
C GLN A 476 -16.06 -23.68 -53.89
N HIS A 477 -17.38 -23.82 -54.06
CA HIS A 477 -18.29 -22.71 -54.32
C HIS A 477 -19.32 -22.48 -53.20
N LEU A 478 -19.22 -23.19 -52.08
CA LEU A 478 -20.08 -22.93 -50.92
C LEU A 478 -19.82 -21.54 -50.29
N PRO A 479 -20.84 -20.90 -49.73
CA PRO A 479 -20.78 -19.57 -49.11
C PRO A 479 -19.98 -19.53 -47.80
N LEU A 480 -19.96 -20.61 -47.02
CA LEU A 480 -19.02 -20.79 -45.91
C LEU A 480 -17.68 -21.27 -46.49
N ARG A 481 -17.00 -20.35 -47.16
CA ARG A 481 -15.83 -20.62 -48.03
C ARG A 481 -14.62 -21.19 -47.28
N ASP A 482 -14.53 -21.02 -45.96
CA ASP A 482 -13.42 -21.50 -45.14
C ASP A 482 -13.61 -22.95 -44.63
N LYS A 483 -14.83 -23.50 -44.77
CA LYS A 483 -15.15 -24.92 -44.60
C LYS A 483 -14.32 -25.79 -45.57
N GLN A 484 -13.93 -25.23 -46.71
CA GLN A 484 -13.07 -25.86 -47.71
C GLN A 484 -11.64 -26.05 -47.22
N ALA A 485 -11.09 -25.11 -46.45
CA ALA A 485 -9.76 -25.25 -45.86
C ALA A 485 -9.77 -26.33 -44.76
N ALA A 486 -10.80 -26.32 -43.91
CA ALA A 486 -11.01 -27.38 -42.91
C ALA A 486 -11.09 -28.76 -43.57
N ILE A 487 -11.88 -28.88 -44.65
CA ILE A 487 -12.07 -30.11 -45.43
C ILE A 487 -10.82 -30.47 -46.24
N ALA A 488 -10.13 -29.55 -46.90
CA ALA A 488 -8.94 -29.84 -47.70
C ALA A 488 -7.78 -30.37 -46.84
N VAL A 489 -7.65 -29.87 -45.61
CA VAL A 489 -6.68 -30.36 -44.63
C VAL A 489 -7.09 -31.74 -44.09
N SER A 490 -8.38 -31.98 -43.89
CA SER A 490 -8.88 -33.18 -43.19
C SER A 490 -9.38 -34.31 -44.09
N VAL A 491 -9.74 -34.08 -45.36
CA VAL A 491 -10.22 -35.11 -46.29
C VAL A 491 -9.23 -36.26 -46.48
N PRO A 492 -7.91 -36.05 -46.63
CA PRO A 492 -6.94 -37.14 -46.69
C PRO A 492 -6.92 -37.99 -45.41
N GLU A 493 -7.08 -37.35 -44.24
CA GLU A 493 -7.10 -38.03 -42.94
C GLU A 493 -8.45 -38.73 -42.68
N VAL A 494 -9.57 -38.10 -43.03
CA VAL A 494 -10.93 -38.63 -42.87
C VAL A 494 -11.21 -39.75 -43.88
N ALA A 495 -10.69 -39.64 -45.12
CA ALA A 495 -10.80 -40.69 -46.13
C ALA A 495 -9.93 -41.92 -45.81
N ALA A 496 -8.89 -41.77 -44.99
CA ALA A 496 -8.05 -42.87 -44.51
C ALA A 496 -8.60 -43.59 -43.27
N LEU A 497 -9.64 -43.05 -42.62
CA LEU A 497 -10.27 -43.66 -41.44
C LEU A 497 -11.24 -44.80 -41.82
N ALA A 498 -11.39 -45.77 -40.93
CA ALA A 498 -12.43 -46.79 -41.02
C ALA A 498 -13.83 -46.18 -40.88
N GLU A 499 -14.87 -46.87 -41.36
CA GLU A 499 -16.27 -46.42 -41.20
C GLU A 499 -16.60 -46.15 -39.72
N GLY A 500 -17.16 -44.97 -39.42
CA GLY A 500 -17.38 -44.49 -38.05
C GLY A 500 -16.19 -43.75 -37.41
N GLY A 501 -15.09 -43.57 -38.14
CA GLY A 501 -13.99 -42.70 -37.72
C GLY A 501 -14.38 -41.22 -37.76
N VAL A 502 -13.93 -40.46 -36.76
CA VAL A 502 -14.25 -39.05 -36.58
C VAL A 502 -12.97 -38.21 -36.49
N VAL A 503 -12.94 -37.08 -37.20
CA VAL A 503 -11.87 -36.07 -37.11
C VAL A 503 -12.46 -34.77 -36.62
N TYR A 504 -11.81 -34.18 -35.61
CA TYR A 504 -12.12 -32.85 -35.12
C TYR A 504 -11.12 -31.86 -35.68
N VAL A 505 -11.60 -30.74 -36.21
CA VAL A 505 -10.77 -29.69 -36.81
C VAL A 505 -11.17 -28.35 -36.22
N ASP A 506 -10.18 -27.63 -35.69
CA ASP A 506 -10.31 -26.24 -35.24
C ASP A 506 -9.85 -25.30 -36.35
N THR A 507 -10.75 -24.46 -36.84
CA THR A 507 -10.44 -23.46 -37.87
C THR A 507 -10.93 -22.09 -37.48
N TYR A 508 -10.47 -21.06 -38.18
CA TYR A 508 -11.01 -19.72 -38.07
C TYR A 508 -11.56 -19.34 -39.45
N GLU A 509 -12.78 -18.82 -39.47
CA GLU A 509 -13.46 -18.36 -40.67
C GLU A 509 -13.73 -16.86 -40.61
N GLN A 510 -14.32 -16.30 -41.67
CA GLN A 510 -14.76 -14.90 -41.74
C GLN A 510 -15.63 -14.45 -40.54
N LEU A 511 -16.43 -15.36 -39.97
CA LEU A 511 -17.27 -15.07 -38.82
C LEU A 511 -16.53 -15.19 -37.49
N GLY A 512 -15.37 -15.85 -37.43
CA GLY A 512 -14.58 -16.12 -36.22
C GLY A 512 -14.20 -17.59 -36.05
N PRO A 513 -13.78 -18.03 -34.84
CA PRO A 513 -13.39 -19.42 -34.62
C PRO A 513 -14.56 -20.37 -34.87
N GLN A 514 -14.34 -21.39 -35.70
CA GLN A 514 -15.31 -22.41 -36.10
C GLN A 514 -14.74 -23.79 -35.81
N PHE A 515 -15.59 -24.64 -35.23
CA PHE A 515 -15.24 -26.00 -34.87
C PHE A 515 -15.97 -26.98 -35.79
N TYR A 516 -15.20 -27.82 -36.46
CA TYR A 516 -15.69 -28.84 -37.37
C TYR A 516 -15.47 -30.23 -36.81
N LEU A 517 -16.44 -31.10 -37.02
CA LEU A 517 -16.32 -32.50 -36.75
C LEU A 517 -16.80 -33.29 -37.96
N PHE A 518 -15.89 -34.07 -38.55
CA PHE A 518 -16.14 -34.88 -39.73
C PHE A 518 -16.23 -36.36 -39.36
N ALA A 519 -17.31 -37.02 -39.74
CA ALA A 519 -17.53 -38.45 -39.52
C ALA A 519 -17.65 -39.19 -40.85
N ARG A 520 -16.93 -40.31 -41.00
CA ARG A 520 -16.96 -41.16 -42.20
C ARG A 520 -18.17 -42.10 -42.16
N LEU A 521 -19.06 -41.94 -43.14
CA LEU A 521 -20.26 -42.78 -43.33
C LEU A 521 -20.02 -43.88 -44.38
N PRO A 522 -20.88 -44.92 -44.43
CA PRO A 522 -20.86 -45.93 -45.49
C PRO A 522 -21.01 -45.32 -46.90
N GLU A 523 -20.60 -46.06 -47.94
CA GLU A 523 -20.70 -45.66 -49.36
C GLU A 523 -19.86 -44.44 -49.78
N GLY A 524 -18.83 -44.08 -48.99
CA GLY A 524 -17.96 -42.95 -49.31
C GLY A 524 -18.56 -41.57 -49.02
N ARG A 525 -19.59 -41.52 -48.16
CA ARG A 525 -20.20 -40.27 -47.69
C ARG A 525 -19.49 -39.75 -46.44
N LEU A 526 -19.58 -38.44 -46.20
CA LEU A 526 -18.91 -37.76 -45.11
C LEU A 526 -19.89 -36.79 -44.45
N LEU A 527 -20.12 -36.95 -43.15
CA LEU A 527 -20.96 -36.06 -42.36
C LEU A 527 -20.07 -35.00 -41.72
N SER A 528 -20.45 -33.74 -41.86
CA SER A 528 -19.82 -32.60 -41.20
C SER A 528 -20.81 -32.00 -40.21
N VAL A 529 -20.41 -31.90 -38.94
CA VAL A 529 -21.11 -31.13 -37.91
C VAL A 529 -20.24 -29.94 -37.56
N SER A 530 -20.82 -28.74 -37.51
CA SER A 530 -20.10 -27.51 -37.25
C SER A 530 -20.78 -26.61 -36.24
N SER A 531 -19.98 -25.80 -35.55
CA SER A 531 -20.39 -24.83 -34.55
C SER A 531 -19.47 -23.62 -34.58
N SER A 532 -20.05 -22.44 -34.50
CA SER A 532 -19.31 -21.21 -34.25
C SER A 532 -18.96 -21.03 -32.78
N ALA A 533 -17.81 -20.45 -32.51
CA ALA A 533 -17.34 -20.09 -31.17
C ALA A 533 -17.18 -18.57 -30.99
N VAL A 534 -17.83 -17.77 -31.84
CA VAL A 534 -17.78 -16.30 -31.77
C VAL A 534 -18.27 -15.78 -30.42
N GLY A 535 -19.32 -16.40 -29.86
CA GLY A 535 -19.79 -16.13 -28.50
C GLY A 535 -18.79 -16.53 -27.40
N MET A 536 -17.87 -17.46 -27.66
CA MET A 536 -16.90 -17.95 -26.68
C MET A 536 -15.91 -16.85 -26.26
N GLN A 537 -15.38 -16.10 -27.23
CA GLN A 537 -14.39 -15.06 -26.97
C GLN A 537 -14.96 -13.92 -26.11
N ARG A 538 -16.17 -13.45 -26.47
CA ARG A 538 -16.88 -12.41 -25.72
C ARG A 538 -17.25 -12.86 -24.31
N THR A 539 -17.61 -14.14 -24.15
CA THR A 539 -17.88 -14.72 -22.84
C THR A 539 -16.62 -14.78 -21.99
N ILE A 540 -15.49 -15.21 -22.56
CA ILE A 540 -14.18 -15.21 -21.90
C ILE A 540 -13.80 -13.80 -21.42
N ASP A 541 -13.94 -12.78 -22.28
CA ASP A 541 -13.60 -11.40 -21.94
C ASP A 541 -14.46 -10.83 -20.81
N LEU A 542 -15.77 -11.08 -20.85
CA LEU A 542 -16.69 -10.68 -19.78
C LEU A 542 -16.34 -11.37 -18.46
N PHE A 543 -16.07 -12.68 -18.47
CA PHE A 543 -15.67 -13.43 -17.28
C PHE A 543 -14.33 -12.96 -16.71
N LEU A 544 -13.33 -12.71 -17.56
CA LEU A 544 -12.02 -12.20 -17.13
C LEU A 544 -12.15 -10.79 -16.51
N ARG A 545 -13.00 -9.94 -17.07
CA ARG A 545 -13.30 -8.61 -16.51
C ARG A 545 -13.92 -8.71 -15.12
N ASP A 546 -14.89 -9.59 -14.92
CA ASP A 546 -15.55 -9.78 -13.63
C ASP A 546 -14.58 -10.32 -12.57
N ILE A 547 -13.73 -11.29 -12.94
CA ILE A 547 -12.66 -11.80 -12.06
C ILE A 547 -11.68 -10.69 -11.68
N ALA A 548 -11.25 -9.87 -12.66
CA ALA A 548 -10.36 -8.74 -12.40
C ALA A 548 -11.00 -7.68 -11.48
N LEU A 549 -12.31 -7.43 -11.62
CA LEU A 549 -13.04 -6.51 -10.75
C LEU A 549 -13.13 -7.04 -9.33
N VAL A 550 -13.48 -8.33 -9.13
CA VAL A 550 -13.53 -8.94 -7.80
C VAL A 550 -12.15 -8.91 -7.12
N LEU A 551 -11.08 -9.23 -7.86
CA LEU A 551 -9.72 -9.26 -7.31
C LEU A 551 -9.18 -7.85 -7.02
N SER A 552 -9.50 -6.86 -7.86
CA SER A 552 -9.10 -5.47 -7.60
C SER A 552 -9.84 -4.88 -6.39
N VAL A 553 -11.14 -5.13 -6.26
CA VAL A 553 -11.92 -4.74 -5.07
C VAL A 553 -11.40 -5.45 -3.83
N GLY A 554 -11.18 -6.76 -3.90
CA GLY A 554 -10.60 -7.54 -2.80
C GLY A 554 -9.21 -7.04 -2.38
N GLY A 555 -8.36 -6.72 -3.37
CA GLY A 555 -7.05 -6.11 -3.14
C GLY A 555 -7.13 -4.74 -2.47
N ALA A 556 -8.07 -3.90 -2.88
CA ALA A 556 -8.30 -2.58 -2.27
C ALA A 556 -8.78 -2.69 -0.81
N VAL A 557 -9.68 -3.64 -0.52
CA VAL A 557 -10.14 -3.91 0.86
C VAL A 557 -9.00 -4.43 1.73
N MET A 558 -8.21 -5.39 1.24
CA MET A 558 -7.04 -5.90 1.97
C MET A 558 -6.02 -4.79 2.25
N LEU A 559 -5.80 -3.89 1.29
CA LEU A 559 -4.92 -2.72 1.43
C LEU A 559 -5.42 -1.76 2.51
N LEU A 560 -6.73 -1.47 2.54
CA LEU A 560 -7.35 -0.66 3.59
C LEU A 560 -7.11 -1.29 4.97
N VAL A 561 -7.35 -2.60 5.11
CA VAL A 561 -7.14 -3.32 6.37
C VAL A 561 -5.67 -3.23 6.82
N LEU A 562 -4.71 -3.47 5.92
CA LEU A 562 -3.28 -3.37 6.23
C LEU A 562 -2.87 -1.96 6.68
N LEU A 563 -3.38 -0.91 6.02
CA LEU A 563 -3.11 0.48 6.41
C LEU A 563 -3.70 0.82 7.79
N VAL A 564 -4.90 0.32 8.09
CA VAL A 564 -5.55 0.50 9.39
C VAL A 564 -4.74 -0.19 10.50
N VAL A 565 -4.38 -1.47 10.32
CA VAL A 565 -3.54 -2.22 11.28
C VAL A 565 -2.23 -1.47 11.52
N GLN A 566 -1.60 -0.99 10.46
CA GLN A 566 -0.36 -0.24 10.58
C GLN A 566 -0.52 1.09 11.34
N TRP A 567 -1.62 1.81 11.11
CA TRP A 567 -1.92 3.04 11.83
C TRP A 567 -2.03 2.79 13.35
N PHE A 568 -2.64 1.68 13.76
CA PHE A 568 -2.71 1.28 15.17
C PHE A 568 -1.33 1.04 15.78
N VAL A 569 -0.48 0.23 15.12
CA VAL A 569 0.88 -0.10 15.61
C VAL A 569 1.75 1.16 15.72
N VAL A 570 1.77 2.00 14.68
CA VAL A 570 2.59 3.21 14.66
C VAL A 570 2.11 4.23 15.72
N ARG A 571 0.80 4.30 15.97
CA ARG A 571 0.23 5.15 17.01
C ARG A 571 0.70 4.73 18.41
N GLY A 572 0.74 3.43 18.70
CA GLY A 572 1.27 2.88 19.96
C GLY A 572 2.74 3.28 20.18
N LEU A 573 3.59 3.01 19.19
CA LEU A 573 5.02 3.36 19.24
C LEU A 573 5.27 4.86 19.43
N ARG A 574 4.51 5.74 18.76
CA ARG A 574 4.68 7.20 18.95
C ARG A 574 4.26 7.68 20.34
N ARG A 575 3.31 7.01 20.99
CA ARG A 575 2.94 7.32 22.39
C ARG A 575 4.06 6.88 23.33
N LEU A 576 4.58 5.68 23.15
CA LEU A 576 5.71 5.18 23.94
C LEU A 576 6.95 6.07 23.80
N LYS A 577 7.30 6.46 22.56
CA LYS A 577 8.42 7.37 22.30
C LYS A 577 8.28 8.68 23.08
N ARG A 578 7.09 9.31 23.05
CA ARG A 578 6.82 10.52 23.83
C ARG A 578 6.99 10.30 25.33
N GLY A 579 6.65 9.11 25.82
CA GLY A 579 6.90 8.73 27.21
C GLY A 579 8.38 8.68 27.54
N VAL A 580 9.19 8.05 26.67
CA VAL A 580 10.65 7.99 26.81
C VAL A 580 11.27 9.39 26.78
N ASP A 581 10.89 10.23 25.82
CA ASP A 581 11.40 11.60 25.69
C ASP A 581 11.11 12.42 26.96
N ALA A 582 9.94 12.22 27.60
CA ALA A 582 9.57 12.90 28.84
C ALA A 582 10.39 12.41 30.05
N VAL A 583 10.72 11.12 30.13
CA VAL A 583 11.62 10.57 31.16
C VAL A 583 13.04 11.11 31.01
N SER A 584 13.54 11.20 29.77
CA SER A 584 14.85 11.81 29.48
C SER A 584 14.92 13.29 29.87
N ALA A 585 13.79 14.00 29.88
CA ALA A 585 13.69 15.38 30.35
C ALA A 585 13.54 15.51 31.89
N GLY A 586 13.66 14.41 32.65
CA GLY A 586 13.56 14.41 34.11
C GLY A 586 12.15 14.27 34.67
N ASN A 587 11.13 14.09 33.81
CA ASN A 587 9.77 13.81 34.27
C ASN A 587 9.57 12.30 34.44
N TYR A 588 9.79 11.79 35.66
CA TYR A 588 9.62 10.37 35.99
C TYR A 588 8.17 9.97 36.34
N ALA A 589 7.23 10.91 36.33
CA ALA A 589 5.81 10.67 36.65
C ALA A 589 4.98 10.30 35.41
N VAL A 590 5.63 9.82 34.36
CA VAL A 590 5.01 9.53 33.07
C VAL A 590 4.51 8.09 33.05
N HIS A 591 3.24 7.92 32.72
CA HIS A 591 2.60 6.63 32.47
C HIS A 591 2.13 6.56 31.02
N THR A 592 2.49 5.47 30.34
CA THR A 592 1.96 5.16 29.02
C THR A 592 1.05 3.95 29.12
N GLU A 593 -0.24 4.14 28.84
CA GLU A 593 -1.20 3.05 28.70
C GLU A 593 -1.43 2.78 27.21
N ILE A 594 -0.96 1.61 26.77
CA ILE A 594 -1.12 1.10 25.41
C ILE A 594 -1.83 -0.24 25.55
N CYS A 595 -3.04 -0.34 25.03
CA CYS A 595 -3.85 -1.57 25.02
C CYS A 595 -3.91 -2.08 23.57
N SER A 596 -2.88 -2.80 23.15
CA SER A 596 -2.79 -3.36 21.79
C SER A 596 -2.89 -4.89 21.77
N GLY A 597 -2.73 -5.56 22.92
CA GLY A 597 -2.76 -7.02 23.02
C GLY A 597 -1.57 -7.72 22.34
N ASP A 598 -0.51 -6.97 22.03
CA ASP A 598 0.68 -7.42 21.30
C ASP A 598 1.98 -7.04 22.06
N GLU A 599 3.13 -7.22 21.43
CA GLU A 599 4.45 -6.92 22.01
C GLU A 599 4.63 -5.43 22.37
N VAL A 600 3.85 -4.52 21.78
CA VAL A 600 3.89 -3.09 22.11
C VAL A 600 3.28 -2.84 23.50
N GLU A 601 2.27 -3.61 23.88
CA GLU A 601 1.68 -3.56 25.23
C GLU A 601 2.68 -4.05 26.28
N ASP A 602 3.40 -5.14 26.00
CA ASP A 602 4.45 -5.66 26.88
C ASP A 602 5.57 -4.64 27.08
N LEU A 603 5.99 -3.97 26.01
CA LEU A 603 7.00 -2.92 26.09
C LEU A 603 6.49 -1.73 26.94
N SER A 604 5.20 -1.39 26.84
CA SER A 604 4.59 -0.36 27.69
C SER A 604 4.54 -0.76 29.17
N ARG A 605 4.24 -2.03 29.48
CA ARG A 605 4.28 -2.57 30.85
C ARG A 605 5.69 -2.53 31.43
N ALA A 606 6.69 -2.98 30.66
CA ALA A 606 8.08 -2.94 31.06
C ALA A 606 8.57 -1.50 31.30
N PHE A 607 8.22 -0.58 30.41
CA PHE A 607 8.51 0.85 30.55
C PHE A 607 7.90 1.44 31.85
N ASN A 608 6.61 1.21 32.11
CA ASN A 608 5.95 1.70 33.33
C ASN A 608 6.57 1.10 34.62
N THR A 609 7.03 -0.15 34.56
CA THR A 609 7.72 -0.78 35.68
C THR A 609 9.05 -0.09 35.96
N MET A 610 9.82 0.17 34.92
CA MET A 610 11.09 0.90 35.00
C MET A 610 10.90 2.32 35.55
N THR A 611 9.95 3.10 35.02
CA THR A 611 9.70 4.47 35.51
C THR A 611 9.26 4.48 36.97
N GLY A 612 8.44 3.50 37.38
CA GLY A 612 8.06 3.31 38.79
C GLY A 612 9.22 2.95 39.72
N ILE A 613 10.21 2.18 39.25
CA ILE A 613 11.44 1.88 40.01
C ILE A 613 12.29 3.15 40.15
N ILE A 614 12.55 3.86 39.05
CA ILE A 614 13.36 5.08 39.04
C ILE A 614 12.77 6.13 39.98
N ARG A 615 11.46 6.38 39.90
CA ARG A 615 10.78 7.33 40.78
C ARG A 615 10.96 6.99 42.26
N ARG A 616 10.86 5.70 42.63
CA ARG A 616 11.07 5.23 44.01
C ARG A 616 12.52 5.40 44.45
N GLN A 617 13.49 5.13 43.58
CA GLN A 617 14.91 5.32 43.88
C GLN A 617 15.26 6.79 44.08
N VAL A 618 14.78 7.68 43.21
CA VAL A 618 14.97 9.14 43.35
C VAL A 618 14.34 9.64 44.66
N ALA A 619 13.12 9.21 44.99
CA ALA A 619 12.47 9.57 46.24
C ALA A 619 13.22 9.01 47.48
N SER A 620 13.74 7.80 47.38
CA SER A 620 14.55 7.17 48.44
C SER A 620 15.85 7.94 48.67
N LEU A 621 16.59 8.28 47.61
CA LEU A 621 17.81 9.09 47.70
C LEU A 621 17.55 10.45 48.35
N ALA A 622 16.46 11.13 47.98
CA ALA A 622 16.06 12.38 48.63
C ALA A 622 15.75 12.19 50.14
N GLY A 623 15.11 11.08 50.50
CA GLY A 623 14.84 10.72 51.90
C GLY A 623 16.11 10.40 52.71
N VAL A 624 17.05 9.67 52.11
CA VAL A 624 18.36 9.35 52.72
C VAL A 624 19.16 10.63 52.93
N ASN A 625 19.27 11.50 51.92
CA ASN A 625 20.03 12.75 52.04
C ASN A 625 19.47 13.64 53.18
N LYS A 626 18.15 13.78 53.28
CA LYS A 626 17.49 14.48 54.41
C LYS A 626 17.81 13.87 55.78
N THR A 627 18.03 12.55 55.83
CA THR A 627 18.36 11.85 57.07
C THR A 627 19.82 12.06 57.46
N VAL A 628 20.74 12.05 56.48
CA VAL A 628 22.18 12.31 56.70
C VAL A 628 22.42 13.72 57.25
N LEU A 629 21.71 14.74 56.73
CA LEU A 629 21.81 16.13 57.22
C LEU A 629 21.33 16.33 58.67
N ARG A 630 20.66 15.36 59.30
CA ARG A 630 20.35 15.43 60.75
C ARG A 630 21.57 15.21 61.62
N PHE A 631 22.62 14.58 61.08
CA PHE A 631 23.85 14.26 61.80
C PHE A 631 24.99 15.24 61.53
N VAL A 632 24.88 16.06 60.48
CA VAL A 632 25.83 17.13 60.13
C VAL A 632 25.05 18.40 59.77
N PRO A 633 24.94 19.41 60.66
CA PRO A 633 24.17 20.62 60.40
C PRO A 633 24.69 21.41 59.18
N GLU A 634 23.80 21.94 58.33
CA GLU A 634 24.21 22.75 57.17
C GLU A 634 25.04 23.99 57.55
N ASN A 635 24.77 24.58 58.72
CA ASN A 635 25.52 25.75 59.21
C ASN A 635 26.98 25.40 59.49
N LEU A 636 27.27 24.19 59.96
CA LEU A 636 28.63 23.70 60.16
C LEU A 636 29.36 23.57 58.81
N LEU A 637 28.67 23.11 57.76
CA LEU A 637 29.25 23.03 56.41
C LEU A 637 29.62 24.42 55.90
N ARG A 638 28.74 25.40 56.08
CA ARG A 638 29.00 26.80 55.72
C ARG A 638 30.17 27.40 56.49
N LEU A 639 30.31 27.10 57.78
CA LEU A 639 31.43 27.59 58.60
C LEU A 639 32.78 27.01 58.14
N ILE A 640 32.80 25.74 57.72
CA ILE A 640 34.01 25.07 57.19
C ILE A 640 34.26 25.43 55.71
N GLY A 641 33.29 26.07 55.04
CA GLY A 641 33.41 26.54 53.65
C GLY A 641 33.00 25.52 52.58
N ALA A 642 32.25 24.48 52.95
CA ALA A 642 31.75 23.45 52.03
C ALA A 642 30.28 23.71 51.62
N HIS A 643 29.94 23.44 50.36
CA HIS A 643 28.58 23.60 49.82
C HIS A 643 27.80 22.29 49.75
N SER A 644 28.48 21.15 49.80
CA SER A 644 27.88 19.81 49.81
C SER A 644 28.63 18.85 50.73
N LEU A 645 27.97 17.77 51.16
CA LEU A 645 28.59 16.71 51.96
C LEU A 645 29.72 15.97 51.22
N GLU A 646 29.70 15.99 49.88
CA GLU A 646 30.70 15.33 49.02
C GLU A 646 32.03 16.09 48.96
N GLU A 647 32.01 17.40 49.22
CA GLU A 647 33.20 18.27 49.22
C GLU A 647 34.01 18.19 50.51
N ILE A 648 33.49 17.49 51.53
CA ILE A 648 34.08 17.43 52.86
C ILE A 648 35.05 16.26 52.94
N ASP A 649 36.31 16.58 53.19
CA ASP A 649 37.33 15.60 53.53
C ASP A 649 38.02 15.99 54.86
N LYS A 650 39.05 15.22 55.26
CA LYS A 650 39.82 15.47 56.49
C LYS A 650 40.66 16.75 56.45
N THR A 651 40.74 17.43 55.31
CA THR A 651 41.46 18.70 55.16
C THR A 651 40.55 19.91 55.36
N ALA A 652 39.23 19.68 55.48
CA ALA A 652 38.24 20.71 55.72
C ALA A 652 38.29 21.20 57.18
N PHE A 653 39.00 22.31 57.41
CA PHE A 653 39.03 23.03 58.67
C PHE A 653 39.02 24.55 58.46
N VAL A 654 38.51 25.28 59.45
CA VAL A 654 38.58 26.73 59.56
C VAL A 654 39.23 27.10 60.89
N LYS A 655 40.14 28.08 60.85
CA LYS A 655 40.76 28.66 62.03
C LYS A 655 40.31 30.12 62.12
N ALA A 656 39.53 30.47 63.14
CA ALA A 656 39.00 31.83 63.29
C ALA A 656 38.82 32.21 64.77
N ASP A 657 38.82 33.52 65.07
CA ASP A 657 38.39 34.02 66.37
C ASP A 657 36.87 33.82 66.50
N MET A 658 36.45 33.00 67.45
CA MET A 658 35.05 32.62 67.66
C MET A 658 34.70 32.69 69.13
N THR A 659 33.41 32.84 69.43
CA THR A 659 32.90 32.70 70.80
C THR A 659 32.35 31.30 71.00
N THR A 660 32.93 30.57 71.94
CA THR A 660 32.49 29.25 72.37
C THR A 660 31.44 29.39 73.46
N LEU A 661 30.39 28.57 73.37
CA LEU A 661 29.34 28.44 74.39
C LEU A 661 29.28 26.96 74.79
N LEU A 662 29.69 26.68 76.01
CA LEU A 662 29.57 25.36 76.60
C LEU A 662 28.35 25.36 77.53
N VAL A 663 27.36 24.52 77.21
CA VAL A 663 26.14 24.38 78.01
C VAL A 663 26.18 23.02 78.69
N ARG A 664 25.96 22.99 80.01
CA ARG A 664 25.73 21.75 80.76
C ARG A 664 24.44 21.83 81.54
N PHE A 665 23.77 20.70 81.70
CA PHE A 665 22.60 20.59 82.56
C PHE A 665 22.70 19.37 83.46
N ALA A 666 22.07 19.47 84.64
CA ALA A 666 21.95 18.38 85.59
C ALA A 666 20.47 18.17 85.96
N PHE A 667 20.09 16.91 86.10
CA PHE A 667 18.79 16.53 86.64
C PHE A 667 18.85 16.49 88.18
N PRO A 668 17.71 16.77 88.86
CA PRO A 668 17.62 16.65 90.31
C PRO A 668 17.79 15.20 90.81
N ASP A 669 18.04 15.04 92.11
CA ASP A 669 18.08 13.76 92.84
C ASP A 669 16.69 13.09 92.83
N GLY A 670 16.36 12.48 91.70
CA GLY A 670 15.01 12.00 91.36
C GLY A 670 14.81 11.79 89.85
N ALA A 671 15.88 11.87 89.06
CA ALA A 671 15.87 11.63 87.63
C ALA A 671 15.27 10.25 87.26
N PRO A 672 14.76 10.08 86.03
CA PRO A 672 14.17 8.82 85.60
C PRO A 672 15.16 7.66 85.75
N GLN A 673 14.74 6.59 86.42
CA GLN A 673 15.60 5.46 86.77
C GLN A 673 15.81 4.46 85.62
N THR A 674 15.00 4.56 84.56
CA THR A 674 15.14 3.72 83.37
C THR A 674 15.93 4.45 82.28
N ALA A 675 16.77 3.71 81.56
CA ALA A 675 17.59 4.27 80.48
C ALA A 675 16.74 4.99 79.42
N ASP A 676 15.61 4.42 79.00
CA ASP A 676 14.73 5.02 77.99
C ASP A 676 14.11 6.35 78.45
N ALA A 677 13.69 6.43 79.70
CA ALA A 677 13.10 7.64 80.25
C ALA A 677 14.15 8.73 80.47
N LEU A 678 15.38 8.34 80.86
CA LEU A 678 16.52 9.26 80.97
C LEU A 678 16.92 9.80 79.60
N PHE A 679 17.07 8.96 78.58
CA PHE A 679 17.38 9.38 77.21
C PHE A 679 16.29 10.29 76.64
N SER A 680 15.01 9.98 76.87
CA SER A 680 13.89 10.84 76.48
C SER A 680 13.95 12.20 77.18
N ALA A 681 14.25 12.24 78.49
CA ALA A 681 14.40 13.49 79.23
C ALA A 681 15.59 14.32 78.72
N ILE A 682 16.74 13.70 78.45
CA ILE A 682 17.92 14.34 77.84
C ILE A 682 17.54 14.97 76.50
N ASN A 683 16.91 14.20 75.61
CA ASN A 683 16.50 14.69 74.30
C ASN A 683 15.50 15.84 74.42
N ARG A 684 14.52 15.78 75.33
CA ARG A 684 13.56 16.87 75.57
C ARG A 684 14.23 18.16 76.03
N VAL A 685 15.25 18.07 76.88
CA VAL A 685 16.05 19.23 77.29
C VAL A 685 16.76 19.79 76.05
N ILE A 686 17.55 18.97 75.36
CA ILE A 686 18.33 19.37 74.18
C ILE A 686 17.45 19.96 73.08
N GLU A 687 16.32 19.33 72.73
CA GLU A 687 15.36 19.81 71.74
C GLU A 687 14.81 21.21 72.07
N ARG A 688 14.74 21.57 73.36
CA ARG A 688 14.27 22.89 73.78
C ARG A 688 15.35 23.95 73.71
N ILE A 689 16.59 23.62 74.09
CA ILE A 689 17.67 24.62 74.25
C ILE A 689 18.61 24.71 73.05
N ALA A 690 18.84 23.64 72.29
CA ALA A 690 19.74 23.65 71.14
C ALA A 690 19.25 24.56 69.98
N PRO A 691 17.94 24.64 69.63
CA PRO A 691 17.47 25.55 68.59
C PRO A 691 17.71 27.03 68.88
N LEU A 692 17.83 27.42 70.17
CA LEU A 692 18.14 28.79 70.57
C LEU A 692 19.54 29.21 70.12
N VAL A 693 20.48 28.26 70.01
CA VAL A 693 21.82 28.50 69.48
C VAL A 693 21.73 28.94 68.02
N SER A 694 21.04 28.16 67.18
CA SER A 694 20.84 28.49 65.77
C SER A 694 20.06 29.80 65.58
N ALA A 695 19.07 30.07 66.44
CA ALA A 695 18.29 31.32 66.41
C ALA A 695 19.14 32.56 66.71
N ASN A 696 20.24 32.42 67.44
CA ASN A 696 21.21 33.48 67.72
C ASN A 696 22.45 33.42 66.81
N GLY A 697 22.40 32.69 65.70
CA GLY A 697 23.50 32.62 64.73
C GLY A 697 24.67 31.71 65.15
N GLY A 698 24.51 30.93 66.21
CA GLY A 698 25.48 29.91 66.62
C GLY A 698 25.28 28.58 65.90
N THR A 699 26.26 27.69 66.01
CA THR A 699 26.18 26.32 65.51
C THR A 699 26.57 25.33 66.60
N VAL A 700 25.66 24.40 66.92
CA VAL A 700 25.96 23.25 67.79
C VAL A 700 26.71 22.21 66.97
N TYR A 701 27.89 21.80 67.41
CA TYR A 701 28.73 20.83 66.70
C TYR A 701 28.96 19.53 67.49
N ASP A 702 28.77 19.55 68.82
CA ASP A 702 28.98 18.38 69.68
C ASP A 702 27.87 18.29 70.73
N PHE A 703 27.07 17.22 70.67
CA PHE A 703 26.03 16.91 71.65
C PHE A 703 26.55 15.91 72.67
N ARG A 704 26.29 16.20 73.96
CA ARG A 704 26.66 15.35 75.08
C ARG A 704 25.42 14.93 75.86
N HIS A 705 25.55 13.87 76.67
CA HIS A 705 24.47 13.37 77.52
C HIS A 705 23.97 14.41 78.53
N ASP A 706 24.82 15.39 78.86
CA ASP A 706 24.59 16.41 79.87
C ASP A 706 24.68 17.84 79.30
N GLY A 707 24.60 18.02 77.98
CA GLY A 707 24.74 19.35 77.38
C GLY A 707 25.16 19.35 75.92
N PHE A 708 25.73 20.47 75.47
CA PHE A 708 26.31 20.57 74.13
C PHE A 708 27.38 21.67 74.07
N HIS A 709 28.20 21.60 73.02
CA HIS A 709 29.15 22.65 72.66
C HIS A 709 28.68 23.37 71.40
N ALA A 710 28.74 24.69 71.44
CA ALA A 710 28.40 25.55 70.34
C ALA A 710 29.50 26.59 70.07
N VAL A 711 29.59 27.03 68.82
CA VAL A 711 30.45 28.12 68.37
C VAL A 711 29.64 29.20 67.70
N PHE A 712 30.08 30.44 67.85
CA PHE A 712 29.50 31.64 67.26
C PHE A 712 30.61 32.38 66.50
N SER A 713 30.41 32.61 65.20
CA SER A 713 31.32 33.39 64.35
C SER A 713 31.04 34.90 64.39
N GLY A 714 29.93 35.30 65.04
CA GLY A 714 29.53 36.70 65.23
C GLY A 714 30.13 37.34 66.48
N GLU A 715 29.43 38.32 67.04
CA GLU A 715 29.89 39.04 68.23
C GLU A 715 29.67 38.22 69.52
N PRO A 716 30.50 38.36 70.57
CA PRO A 716 30.32 37.64 71.83
C PRO A 716 28.95 37.90 72.48
N ALA A 717 28.33 39.04 72.20
CA ALA A 717 26.97 39.37 72.62
C ALA A 717 25.93 38.33 72.12
N ASP A 718 26.15 37.69 70.98
CA ASP A 718 25.23 36.68 70.42
C ASP A 718 25.19 35.42 71.29
N ALA A 719 26.36 34.98 71.77
CA ALA A 719 26.49 33.86 72.71
C ALA A 719 25.89 34.21 74.08
N VAL A 720 26.06 35.45 74.55
CA VAL A 720 25.47 35.93 75.82
C VAL A 720 23.95 35.95 75.74
N ARG A 721 23.36 36.52 74.68
CA ARG A 721 21.90 36.48 74.46
C ARG A 721 21.39 35.06 74.40
N CYS A 722 22.10 34.16 73.71
CA CYS A 722 21.75 32.75 73.66
C CYS A 722 21.75 32.11 75.06
N ALA A 723 22.79 32.34 75.87
CA ALA A 723 22.88 31.78 77.21
C ALA A 723 21.74 32.27 78.13
N ILE A 724 21.38 33.54 78.05
CA ILE A 724 20.24 34.11 78.79
C ILE A 724 18.93 33.46 78.33
N GLN A 725 18.69 33.35 77.02
CA GLN A 725 17.47 32.70 76.49
C GLN A 725 17.39 31.22 76.88
N ILE A 726 18.52 30.50 76.93
CA ILE A 726 18.57 29.12 77.42
C ILE A 726 18.11 29.05 78.88
N ARG A 727 18.57 29.97 79.73
CA ARG A 727 18.16 30.08 81.13
C ARG A 727 16.70 30.48 81.30
N GLU A 728 16.18 31.37 80.47
CA GLU A 728 14.76 31.72 80.46
C GLU A 728 13.89 30.52 80.05
N ALA A 729 14.32 29.79 79.01
CA ALA A 729 13.63 28.60 78.51
C ALA A 729 13.62 27.44 79.53
N GLN A 730 14.62 27.36 80.41
CA GLN A 730 14.68 26.38 81.49
C GLN A 730 13.47 26.46 82.43
N SER A 731 12.95 27.66 82.71
CA SER A 731 11.77 27.81 83.58
C SER A 731 10.53 27.16 82.97
N ALA A 732 10.32 27.38 81.68
CA ALA A 732 9.24 26.72 80.92
C ALA A 732 9.47 25.20 80.77
N LEU A 733 10.72 24.79 80.60
CA LEU A 733 11.11 23.38 80.51
C LEU A 733 10.82 22.62 81.81
N ASN A 734 11.17 23.21 82.95
CA ASN A 734 10.91 22.63 84.27
C ASN A 734 9.42 22.49 84.57
N ALA A 735 8.58 23.41 84.10
CA ALA A 735 7.12 23.27 84.18
C ALA A 735 6.57 22.12 83.33
N ALA A 736 7.27 21.75 82.24
CA ALA A 736 6.81 20.77 81.27
C ALA A 736 7.33 19.33 81.51
N LEU A 737 8.40 19.14 82.28
CA LEU A 737 9.05 17.83 82.44
C LEU A 737 8.41 16.91 83.50
N ASP A 738 7.44 17.39 84.29
CA ASP A 738 6.70 16.63 85.33
C ASP A 738 7.58 15.72 86.22
N ILE A 739 8.82 16.16 86.46
CA ILE A 739 9.80 15.53 87.35
C ILE A 739 9.78 16.27 88.68
N THR A 740 9.88 15.54 89.80
CA THR A 740 10.04 16.12 91.13
C THR A 740 11.43 16.77 91.24
N GLY A 741 11.51 18.03 90.84
CA GLY A 741 12.73 18.86 90.91
C GLY A 741 12.90 19.75 89.67
N ARG A 742 14.00 20.50 89.62
CA ARG A 742 14.29 21.45 88.55
C ARG A 742 15.56 21.03 87.82
N VAL A 743 15.49 20.83 86.51
CA VAL A 743 16.68 20.77 85.66
C VAL A 743 17.43 22.07 85.84
N ASP A 744 18.72 21.97 86.14
CA ASP A 744 19.61 23.12 86.27
C ASP A 744 20.52 23.20 85.05
N ILE A 745 20.53 24.35 84.36
CA ILE A 745 21.30 24.56 83.11
C ILE A 745 22.34 25.66 83.33
N ARG A 746 23.58 25.42 82.95
CA ARG A 746 24.69 26.36 83.14
C ARG A 746 25.40 26.59 81.82
N ALA A 747 25.90 27.80 81.64
CA ALA A 747 26.58 28.24 80.42
C ALA A 747 27.94 28.87 80.75
N ALA A 748 28.98 28.43 80.05
CA ALA A 748 30.30 29.05 80.07
C ALA A 748 30.61 29.62 78.69
N ILE A 749 31.01 30.88 78.65
CA ILE A 749 31.24 31.64 77.42
C ILE A 749 32.70 32.09 77.37
N VAL A 750 33.41 31.70 76.31
CA VAL A 750 34.81 32.05 76.12
C VAL A 750 35.03 32.43 74.66
N SER A 751 35.60 33.61 74.41
CA SER A 751 36.05 34.01 73.08
C SER A 751 37.54 33.68 72.91
N GLY A 752 37.93 33.28 71.71
CA GLY A 752 39.32 33.02 71.37
C GLY A 752 39.46 32.35 70.01
N GLU A 753 40.70 32.03 69.66
CA GLU A 753 41.02 31.36 68.41
C GLU A 753 40.56 29.89 68.44
N VAL A 754 39.64 29.52 67.55
CA VAL A 754 39.08 28.17 67.45
C VAL A 754 39.41 27.53 66.11
N LEU A 755 39.97 26.33 66.16
CA LEU A 755 40.12 25.45 65.01
C LEU A 755 38.89 24.53 64.94
N LEU A 756 37.97 24.80 64.01
CA LEU A 756 36.77 24.00 63.77
C LEU A 756 36.96 23.21 62.47
N GLY A 757 36.82 21.88 62.51
CA GLY A 757 37.00 21.05 61.33
C GLY A 757 36.45 19.64 61.51
N ILE A 758 36.72 18.79 60.51
CA ILE A 758 36.31 17.39 60.52
C ILE A 758 37.49 16.50 60.90
N ILE A 759 37.33 15.70 61.97
CA ILE A 759 38.34 14.76 62.45
C ILE A 759 37.77 13.34 62.41
N GLY A 760 38.57 12.36 61.98
CA GLY A 760 38.16 10.96 61.91
C GLY A 760 38.97 10.13 60.91
N ASP A 761 38.47 8.96 60.58
CA ASP A 761 39.01 8.10 59.52
C ASP A 761 38.17 8.20 58.22
N GLU A 762 38.45 7.37 57.21
CA GLU A 762 37.69 7.42 55.94
C GLU A 762 36.25 6.93 56.07
N GLN A 763 35.97 6.09 57.07
CA GLN A 763 34.66 5.48 57.28
C GLN A 763 33.81 6.28 58.27
N ARG A 764 34.45 7.01 59.19
CA ARG A 764 33.78 7.77 60.25
C ARG A 764 34.46 9.11 60.48
N MET A 765 33.71 10.16 60.17
CA MET A 765 34.10 11.55 60.34
C MET A 765 33.18 12.24 61.36
N SER A 766 33.75 13.07 62.23
CA SER A 766 33.00 13.86 63.22
C SER A 766 33.49 15.30 63.23
N PRO A 767 32.58 16.29 63.27
CA PRO A 767 32.99 17.66 63.50
C PRO A 767 33.57 17.81 64.89
N THR A 768 34.66 18.55 64.99
CA THR A 768 35.35 18.82 66.24
C THR A 768 35.89 20.24 66.21
N ALA A 769 35.83 20.90 67.36
CA ALA A 769 36.56 22.13 67.59
C ALA A 769 37.70 21.86 68.57
N VAL A 770 38.86 22.46 68.31
CA VAL A 770 40.05 22.39 69.15
C VAL A 770 40.50 23.82 69.43
N SER A 771 40.55 24.18 70.71
CA SER A 771 41.03 25.50 71.15
C SER A 771 41.32 25.52 72.65
N ASP A 772 42.24 26.39 73.05
CA ASP A 772 42.46 26.72 74.46
C ASP A 772 41.18 27.34 75.07
N ALA A 773 40.38 28.05 74.27
CA ALA A 773 39.10 28.61 74.69
C ALA A 773 38.11 27.52 75.16
N MET A 774 38.08 26.36 74.51
CA MET A 774 37.24 25.22 74.93
C MET A 774 37.71 24.59 76.23
N ASP A 775 39.02 24.42 76.41
CA ASP A 775 39.55 23.86 77.66
C ASP A 775 39.34 24.83 78.83
N THR A 776 39.47 26.13 78.57
CA THR A 776 39.10 27.21 79.50
C THR A 776 37.61 27.13 79.86
N ALA A 777 36.72 26.99 78.85
CA ALA A 777 35.28 26.86 79.07
C ALA A 777 34.90 25.64 79.93
N ARG A 778 35.58 24.50 79.72
CA ARG A 778 35.39 23.27 80.51
C ARG A 778 35.77 23.49 81.97
N ARG A 779 36.95 24.06 82.23
CA ARG A 779 37.42 24.37 83.60
C ARG A 779 36.52 25.41 84.27
N MET A 780 36.08 26.44 83.54
CA MET A 780 35.09 27.42 84.02
C MET A 780 33.75 26.77 84.39
N MET A 781 33.31 25.76 83.63
CA MET A 781 32.05 25.06 83.90
C MET A 781 32.09 24.23 85.18
N GLU A 782 33.25 23.67 85.54
CA GLU A 782 33.44 23.01 86.83
C GLU A 782 33.27 23.99 87.99
N LEU A 783 33.81 25.22 87.84
CA LEU A 783 33.65 26.28 88.84
C LEU A 783 32.19 26.67 89.05
N CYS A 784 31.35 26.54 88.02
CA CYS A 784 29.98 26.99 88.09
C CYS A 784 29.20 26.29 89.20
N TRP A 785 29.23 24.95 89.23
CA TRP A 785 28.36 24.11 90.06
C TRP A 785 28.33 24.54 91.52
N ASP A 786 29.48 24.52 92.16
CA ASP A 786 29.63 24.82 93.59
C ASP A 786 29.57 26.32 93.90
N SER A 787 29.80 27.17 92.89
CA SER A 787 29.74 28.63 93.00
C SER A 787 28.34 29.19 92.75
N SER A 788 27.35 28.35 92.41
CA SER A 788 26.00 28.79 92.01
C SER A 788 26.01 29.84 90.88
N LEU A 789 26.95 29.69 89.94
CA LEU A 789 27.04 30.50 88.74
C LEU A 789 26.24 29.82 87.62
N TYR A 790 25.32 30.57 87.01
CA TYR A 790 24.49 30.07 85.92
C TYR A 790 25.03 30.45 84.55
N ILE A 791 25.57 31.65 84.41
CA ILE A 791 26.28 32.07 83.19
C ILE A 791 27.60 32.71 83.61
N ILE A 792 28.70 32.13 83.16
CA ILE A 792 30.06 32.61 83.42
C ILE A 792 30.74 32.98 82.10
N CYS A 793 31.53 34.06 82.10
CA CYS A 793 32.33 34.44 80.95
C CYS A 793 33.73 34.91 81.34
N THR A 794 34.66 34.86 80.39
CA THR A 794 36.01 35.43 80.55
C THR A 794 36.00 36.95 80.47
N GLY A 795 37.10 37.57 80.88
CA GLY A 795 37.28 39.02 80.78
C GLY A 795 37.22 39.51 79.35
N GLN A 796 37.76 38.75 78.41
CA GLN A 796 37.71 39.05 76.98
C GLN A 796 36.29 39.13 76.43
N VAL A 797 35.39 38.25 76.89
CA VAL A 797 33.96 38.31 76.54
C VAL A 797 33.31 39.53 77.19
N PHE A 798 33.58 39.74 78.47
CA PHE A 798 32.98 40.84 79.25
C PHE A 798 33.32 42.22 78.67
N GLU A 799 34.55 42.43 78.21
CA GLU A 799 34.99 43.71 77.61
C GLU A 799 34.32 44.01 76.25
N ARG A 800 33.73 43.00 75.61
CA ARG A 800 33.08 43.11 74.28
C ARG A 800 31.54 43.13 74.36
N ILE A 801 30.96 43.17 75.55
CA ILE A 801 29.51 43.18 75.75
C ILE A 801 29.07 44.41 76.58
N GLU A 802 27.90 44.96 76.26
CA GLU A 802 27.32 46.09 76.98
C GLU A 802 25.86 45.81 77.34
N GLY A 803 25.37 46.44 78.42
CA GLY A 803 23.95 46.39 78.80
C GLY A 803 23.50 45.17 79.61
N TYR A 804 24.40 44.25 79.95
CA TYR A 804 24.11 43.08 80.79
C TYR A 804 24.48 43.31 82.25
N ARG A 805 23.69 42.73 83.17
CA ARG A 805 23.99 42.76 84.60
C ARG A 805 25.08 41.74 84.91
N SER A 806 26.22 42.24 85.36
CA SER A 806 27.38 41.41 85.66
C SER A 806 28.05 41.78 86.98
N ARG A 807 28.86 40.86 87.49
CA ARG A 807 29.80 41.12 88.59
C ARG A 807 31.10 40.34 88.39
N PHE A 808 32.19 40.89 88.90
CA PHE A 808 33.48 40.21 88.88
C PHE A 808 33.46 39.02 89.86
N VAL A 809 33.75 37.82 89.35
CA VAL A 809 33.86 36.59 90.16
C VAL A 809 35.23 36.51 90.79
N GLY A 810 36.28 36.90 90.07
CA GLY A 810 37.66 36.82 90.54
C GLY A 810 38.64 36.39 89.47
N LEU A 811 39.92 36.41 89.82
CA LEU A 811 41.00 35.81 89.06
C LEU A 811 41.09 34.33 89.40
N ALA A 812 40.60 33.45 88.53
CA ALA A 812 40.65 32.01 88.75
C ALA A 812 41.93 31.41 88.16
N ASP A 813 42.51 30.46 88.88
CA ASP A 813 43.61 29.65 88.37
C ASP A 813 43.01 28.47 87.61
N LEU A 814 43.04 28.56 86.29
CA LEU A 814 42.53 27.52 85.40
C LEU A 814 43.68 26.60 84.97
N GLY A 815 44.72 26.41 85.79
CA GLY A 815 45.81 25.45 85.60
C GLY A 815 46.98 25.98 84.77
N ASP A 816 46.76 26.26 83.49
CA ASP A 816 47.84 26.68 82.57
C ASP A 816 47.99 28.21 82.49
N HIS A 817 46.92 28.94 82.83
CA HIS A 817 46.89 30.39 82.90
C HIS A 817 45.85 30.85 83.94
N ARG A 818 45.93 32.13 84.32
CA ARG A 818 44.94 32.78 85.19
C ARG A 818 43.99 33.61 84.35
N GLU A 819 42.70 33.45 84.58
CA GLU A 819 41.65 34.10 83.80
C GLU A 819 40.74 34.95 84.68
N ARG A 820 40.36 36.13 84.19
CA ARG A 820 39.39 36.99 84.88
C ARG A 820 37.99 36.46 84.58
N LEU A 821 37.26 36.05 85.61
CA LEU A 821 35.92 35.51 85.44
C LEU A 821 34.85 36.51 85.85
N PHE A 822 33.76 36.54 85.09
CA PHE A 822 32.60 37.38 85.31
C PHE A 822 31.33 36.54 85.34
N ASP A 823 30.43 36.90 86.24
CA ASP A 823 29.11 36.29 86.43
C ASP A 823 28.07 37.17 85.74
N LEU A 824 27.38 36.62 84.74
CA LEU A 824 26.29 37.28 84.01
C LEU A 824 24.95 36.82 84.58
N TYR A 825 24.39 37.60 85.49
CA TYR A 825 23.26 37.16 86.31
C TYR A 825 21.88 37.64 85.81
N ASP A 826 21.76 38.03 84.54
CA ASP A 826 20.47 38.30 83.91
C ASP A 826 19.61 37.02 83.75
N GLY A 827 20.24 35.85 83.65
CA GLY A 827 19.58 34.54 83.58
C GLY A 827 19.35 33.84 84.93
N ASP A 828 19.56 34.54 86.04
CA ASP A 828 19.41 34.00 87.39
C ASP A 828 17.94 33.90 87.81
N PRO A 829 17.61 32.99 88.75
CA PRO A 829 16.33 33.04 89.45
C PRO A 829 16.08 34.42 90.05
N TYR A 830 14.84 34.89 89.98
CA TYR A 830 14.48 36.27 90.36
C TYR A 830 14.93 36.66 91.79
N SER A 831 14.87 35.72 92.74
CA SER A 831 15.36 35.93 94.12
C SER A 831 16.86 36.23 94.17
N LEU A 832 17.67 35.43 93.49
CA LEU A 832 19.12 35.57 93.46
C LEU A 832 19.54 36.82 92.67
N LEU A 833 18.89 37.10 91.54
CA LEU A 833 19.12 38.30 90.75
C LEU A 833 18.89 39.57 91.58
N LYS A 834 17.78 39.65 92.33
CA LYS A 834 17.47 40.80 93.19
C LYS A 834 18.43 40.91 94.37
N HIS A 835 18.85 39.79 94.92
CA HIS A 835 19.87 39.74 95.96
C HIS A 835 21.20 40.32 95.44
N LYS A 836 21.73 39.81 94.32
CA LYS A 836 22.96 40.32 93.67
C LYS A 836 22.87 41.81 93.36
N GLN A 837 21.72 42.27 92.86
CA GLN A 837 21.48 43.69 92.55
C GLN A 837 21.52 44.59 93.81
N SER A 838 20.91 44.14 94.90
CA SER A 838 20.81 44.92 96.14
C SER A 838 22.16 45.05 96.86
N TYR A 839 22.99 44.01 96.78
CA TYR A 839 24.30 43.96 97.46
C TYR A 839 25.49 44.26 96.55
N ALA A 840 25.28 44.66 95.28
CA ALA A 840 26.36 44.86 94.30
C ALA A 840 27.51 45.76 94.79
N LYS A 841 27.19 46.89 95.46
CA LYS A 841 28.21 47.81 96.02
C LYS A 841 28.98 47.20 97.19
N VAL A 842 28.31 46.42 98.03
CA VAL A 842 28.93 45.74 99.18
C VAL A 842 29.84 44.62 98.69
N TYR A 843 29.36 43.84 97.70
CA TYR A 843 30.11 42.78 97.05
C TYR A 843 31.40 43.29 96.40
N HIS A 844 31.34 44.38 95.64
CA HIS A 844 32.54 44.99 95.04
C HIS A 844 33.59 45.35 96.10
N ARG A 845 33.18 46.00 97.20
CA ARG A 845 34.09 46.35 98.31
C ARG A 845 34.66 45.12 99.01
N ALA A 846 33.87 44.04 99.11
CA ALA A 846 34.30 42.79 99.72
C ALA A 846 35.37 42.10 98.88
N VAL A 847 35.17 42.02 97.56
CA VAL A 847 36.14 41.47 96.61
C VAL A 847 37.41 42.33 96.56
N ASP A 848 37.29 43.65 96.52
CA ASP A 848 38.45 44.56 96.57
C ASP A 848 39.27 44.37 97.85
N ALA A 849 38.60 44.27 99.01
CA ALA A 849 39.27 44.02 100.28
C ALA A 849 39.99 42.67 100.29
N PHE A 850 39.39 41.63 99.69
CA PHE A 850 40.00 40.31 99.56
C PHE A 850 41.29 40.34 98.73
N TYR A 851 41.27 40.97 97.56
CA TYR A 851 42.46 41.10 96.70
C TYR A 851 43.50 42.07 97.24
N GLN A 852 43.12 43.04 98.08
CA GLN A 852 44.03 43.89 98.86
C GLN A 852 44.59 43.20 100.12
N GLN A 853 44.37 41.90 100.28
CA GLN A 853 44.83 41.09 101.42
C GLN A 853 44.25 41.55 102.78
N ARG A 854 43.14 42.28 102.76
CA ARG A 854 42.39 42.71 103.96
C ARG A 854 41.27 41.72 104.23
N TYR A 855 41.66 40.54 104.71
CA TYR A 855 40.76 39.40 104.85
C TYR A 855 39.69 39.57 105.94
N GLU A 856 40.00 40.25 107.05
CA GLU A 856 39.02 40.46 108.13
C GLU A 856 37.85 41.37 107.69
N PRO A 857 38.10 42.54 107.06
CA PRO A 857 37.04 43.33 106.45
C PRO A 857 36.30 42.59 105.33
N ALA A 858 37.01 41.83 104.49
CA ALA A 858 36.39 41.05 103.42
C ALA A 858 35.42 40.01 103.99
N ARG A 859 35.83 39.25 105.01
CA ARG A 859 35.00 38.25 105.70
C ARG A 859 33.73 38.88 106.28
N ALA A 860 33.84 40.02 106.96
CA ALA A 860 32.69 40.71 107.53
C ALA A 860 31.69 41.17 106.44
N LEU A 861 32.19 41.70 105.32
CA LEU A 861 31.35 42.14 104.20
C LEU A 861 30.68 40.96 103.48
N PHE A 862 31.38 39.85 103.24
CA PHE A 862 30.74 38.66 102.65
C PHE A 862 29.74 38.01 103.61
N MET A 863 30.00 37.99 104.92
CA MET A 863 29.05 37.53 105.92
C MET A 863 27.77 38.38 105.91
N GLN A 864 27.89 39.69 105.74
CA GLN A 864 26.73 40.59 105.60
C GLN A 864 25.87 40.24 104.37
N ILE A 865 26.50 39.88 103.25
CA ILE A 865 25.79 39.46 102.03
C ILE A 865 25.06 38.11 102.30
N LEU A 866 25.78 37.14 102.86
CA LEU A 866 25.25 35.78 103.08
C LEU A 866 24.15 35.70 104.15
N GLN A 867 24.11 36.63 105.10
CA GLN A 867 22.99 36.74 106.05
C GLN A 867 21.64 36.98 105.35
N ALA A 868 21.64 37.63 104.18
CA ALA A 868 20.43 37.91 103.42
C ALA A 868 20.07 36.80 102.42
N SER A 869 21.05 36.07 101.89
CA SER A 869 20.83 34.86 101.08
C SER A 869 22.04 33.94 101.11
N LEU A 870 21.82 32.67 101.49
CA LEU A 870 22.84 31.62 101.44
C LEU A 870 23.03 31.04 100.03
N GLU A 871 22.20 31.44 99.06
CA GLU A 871 22.24 30.96 97.67
C GLU A 871 23.37 31.61 96.85
N ASP A 872 24.00 32.68 97.34
CA ASP A 872 25.15 33.31 96.67
C ASP A 872 26.45 32.52 96.92
N GLY A 873 26.67 31.50 96.07
CA GLY A 873 27.81 30.60 96.18
C GLY A 873 29.19 31.27 96.05
N VAL A 874 29.31 32.32 95.22
CA VAL A 874 30.58 33.06 95.08
C VAL A 874 30.93 33.79 96.38
N SER A 875 29.96 34.51 96.96
CA SER A 875 30.14 35.17 98.25
C SER A 875 30.46 34.17 99.36
N ARG A 876 29.88 32.97 99.32
CA ARG A 876 30.16 31.87 100.26
C ARG A 876 31.60 31.38 100.14
N ASN A 877 32.07 31.11 98.92
CA ASN A 877 33.44 30.67 98.68
C ASN A 877 34.44 31.72 99.15
N TYR A 878 34.20 33.00 98.85
CA TYR A 878 35.04 34.08 99.35
C TYR A 878 35.01 34.25 100.86
N MET A 879 33.84 34.11 101.51
CA MET A 879 33.73 34.17 102.97
C MET A 879 34.59 33.10 103.64
N TYR A 880 34.53 31.86 103.13
CA TYR A 880 35.35 30.76 103.63
C TYR A 880 36.85 31.04 103.45
N TRP A 881 37.29 31.39 102.23
CA TRP A 881 38.70 31.66 101.99
C TRP A 881 39.20 32.91 102.72
N ALA A 882 38.36 33.91 102.91
CA ALA A 882 38.70 35.08 103.72
C ALA A 882 38.92 34.69 105.18
N ASP A 883 38.07 33.82 105.74
CA ASP A 883 38.24 33.30 107.10
C ASP A 883 39.53 32.48 107.25
N ARG A 884 39.80 31.59 106.28
CA ARG A 884 41.04 30.79 106.26
C ARG A 884 42.28 31.66 106.10
N TYR A 885 42.27 32.65 105.22
CA TYR A 885 43.40 33.55 105.02
C TYR A 885 43.59 34.57 106.15
N CYS A 886 42.55 34.87 106.95
CA CYS A 886 42.72 35.60 108.21
C CYS A 886 43.66 34.87 109.19
N THR A 887 43.66 33.53 109.17
CA THR A 887 44.47 32.72 110.09
C THR A 887 45.81 32.29 109.50
N GLN A 888 45.87 31.96 108.21
CA GLN A 888 47.05 31.38 107.56
C GLN A 888 47.88 32.40 106.75
N GLY A 889 47.28 33.53 106.35
CA GLY A 889 47.86 34.47 105.39
C GLY A 889 47.89 33.92 103.95
N CYS A 890 47.84 34.82 102.96
CA CYS A 890 48.02 34.48 101.55
C CYS A 890 48.61 35.69 100.81
N SER A 891 49.70 35.50 100.07
CA SER A 891 50.37 36.59 99.35
C SER A 891 49.82 36.82 97.94
N ASP A 892 49.08 35.85 97.39
CA ASP A 892 48.62 35.86 96.00
C ASP A 892 47.24 35.18 95.91
N PRO A 893 46.15 35.89 96.30
CA PRO A 893 44.82 35.30 96.34
C PRO A 893 44.26 35.08 94.93
N VAL A 894 43.74 33.88 94.68
CA VAL A 894 42.98 33.52 93.46
C VAL A 894 41.60 32.98 93.85
N TYR A 895 40.63 33.10 92.95
CA TYR A 895 39.31 32.51 93.15
C TYR A 895 39.39 31.00 93.07
N ARG A 896 38.86 30.31 94.09
CA ARG A 896 38.81 28.85 94.19
C ARG A 896 37.51 28.42 94.85
N ILE A 897 36.99 27.26 94.44
CA ILE A 897 35.89 26.62 95.15
C ILE A 897 36.39 26.17 96.52
N PHE A 898 35.50 26.23 97.52
CA PHE A 898 35.75 25.59 98.81
C PHE A 898 35.69 24.06 98.65
N GLU A 899 36.82 23.38 98.90
CA GLU A 899 36.84 21.93 99.07
C GLU A 899 36.38 21.60 100.49
N GLY A 900 35.17 21.03 100.60
CA GLY A 900 34.61 20.49 101.84
C GLY A 900 35.10 19.09 102.14
#